data_AF-A0A1I1IDH5-F1
#
_entry.id   AF-A0A1I1IDH5-F1
#
_cell.length_a   1.000
_cell.length_b   1.000
_cell.length_c   1.000
_cell.angle_alpha   90.00
_cell.angle_beta   90.00
_cell.angle_gamma   90.00
#
_symmetry.space_group_name_H-M   'P 1'
#
loop_
_entity.id
_entity.type
_entity.pdbx_description
1 polymer ?
#
loop_
_entity_poly.entity_id
_entity_poly.type
_entity_poly.pdbx_seq_one_letter_code
_entity_poly.pdbx_strand_id
1 'polypeptide(L)'
;MKRRDFLGYAVVTPLLAACGVGGEDGAAAITPSAKSFAAAGNTTNAVFASGGNHALSWNSSGNWFMDGSAFQFFGGEIHPARVPSQYWDHRIKMIKALGCNTISIYLMWNFHELSDGSFDFSSPDKNMGHFIDLCAQNGMWVLLRPGPYVCAEWDFGGLPPRMLADPQFRDSAGNLQIRGNFASYMAAVNSWNTALYNNVVKGRTLAAGGPIMLVAVENEYTSWSPDDGTYPNAIAQQWTALGYAEKFCVCDGYANGFKNNHITLPANTAYGMTADGASAGNYATAAGNYGVGAFGAECYPGWICHWGDASQTLHVGDFVNQVTALTTSQCSFVLYVAHGGTNFGFTAGSNGISDSSSQGTITSYDYGAPVSESGGVNPNFSPIQAAYVANASYSVPFAATPAGIPHISDGDIAAVPSSQLTYCGLLPGLNLTIQNRLPQTMEAMALALNKNQPASAGVYPSGVAIYQTTLPASGGNFTLTFDRAPDYALAFVNGVRASSQVLSTASNGALSPTTSLTISNAAPNATLQIVCMPFGRVNYGAGGMNAEGKGLSLNVYANGAALINWSMALAPLSAAQVAALTFSATAPAGSQPFFAKATVNIATPQDMYIDMSAWGSGYVFVNGHNLGRYWTAAGPQKRLYCPGVWLTSGSNTIVVFEFIQGSAGSLSFYGASGMPQNITGPASTTAVPPPAANTYFLQNVNSGLYLDVMPAVAGSAYTYPGVQPLSAAATQGWTVSTDSFGNLKIVNASTGAALDVANNSTAAGSSVILYAANGGANQSWKAAGVSTGIYTLAGKQSQLLLDINGASKAPTSISSTSASANIVINPADNPNQQWPFSQQWRFLPAIVNNGVYTITSAISSLLLGVYQGGTAAGTRLGIAAATGGQEQQWRLTISSGNWQLTNIKSGLVMDVTGQKTDNGTALEIWQGNGGANQQFALVPRPDGVSYGIKGVQSGRVIDDNNSGTSPTSYGATNVSAITLWDDNGGGNQSWKFTKVG
;
A
#
# COMPACT_ATOMS: atom_id res chain seq x y z
N MET A 1 8.65 21.00 9.27
CA MET A 1 7.91 21.14 8.00
C MET A 1 7.16 19.84 7.73
N LYS A 2 5.84 19.88 7.56
CA LYS A 2 5.03 18.67 7.32
C LYS A 2 5.24 18.22 5.86
N ARG A 3 5.67 16.97 5.65
CA ARG A 3 5.97 16.36 4.32
C ARG A 3 4.81 16.44 3.31
N ARG A 4 3.60 16.83 3.76
CA ARG A 4 2.37 16.90 2.95
C ARG A 4 2.14 18.24 2.22
N ASP A 5 2.81 19.33 2.61
CA ASP A 5 2.46 20.68 2.11
C ASP A 5 3.32 21.18 0.92
N PHE A 6 4.16 20.32 0.31
CA PHE A 6 5.04 20.74 -0.81
C PHE A 6 4.57 20.31 -2.21
N LEU A 7 3.51 19.50 -2.34
CA LEU A 7 2.95 19.14 -3.66
C LEU A 7 2.04 20.24 -4.27
N GLY A 8 1.89 21.39 -3.61
CA GLY A 8 0.99 22.48 -4.02
C GLY A 8 1.65 23.71 -4.65
N TYR A 9 2.98 23.82 -4.73
CA TYR A 9 3.64 25.09 -5.13
C TYR A 9 4.68 24.95 -6.26
N ALA A 10 4.32 24.23 -7.33
CA ALA A 10 5.09 24.22 -8.58
C ALA A 10 4.28 24.82 -9.75
N VAL A 11 3.59 25.95 -9.54
CA VAL A 11 3.05 26.78 -10.64
C VAL A 11 3.12 28.27 -10.27
N VAL A 12 4.31 28.88 -10.25
CA VAL A 12 4.50 30.30 -10.61
C VAL A 12 5.90 30.52 -11.21
N THR A 13 5.89 30.98 -12.46
CA THR A 13 6.87 31.50 -13.45
C THR A 13 8.25 32.04 -12.96
N PRO A 14 9.27 32.13 -13.86
CA PRO A 14 9.39 33.35 -14.67
C PRO A 14 9.76 33.18 -16.16
N LEU A 15 9.09 34.00 -16.96
CA LEU A 15 9.50 34.51 -18.27
C LEU A 15 10.73 35.43 -18.09
N LEU A 16 11.74 35.26 -18.96
CA LEU A 16 12.56 36.31 -19.64
C LEU A 16 14.01 35.85 -19.85
N ALA A 17 14.33 35.45 -21.09
CA ALA A 17 15.52 35.90 -21.82
C ALA A 17 15.39 35.45 -23.28
N ALA A 18 14.98 36.38 -24.14
CA ALA A 18 15.09 36.28 -25.58
C ALA A 18 16.32 37.07 -26.05
N CYS A 19 16.89 36.59 -27.16
CA CYS A 19 17.91 37.19 -28.06
C CYS A 19 19.37 36.75 -27.85
N GLY A 20 19.91 36.05 -28.85
CA GLY A 20 21.35 35.74 -28.95
C GLY A 20 21.79 34.69 -29.99
N VAL A 21 21.30 34.81 -31.22
CA VAL A 21 21.85 34.41 -32.55
C VAL A 21 23.06 33.45 -32.65
N GLY A 22 22.90 32.39 -33.47
CA GLY A 22 23.84 32.05 -34.57
C GLY A 22 24.66 30.75 -34.48
N GLY A 23 24.53 29.87 -35.48
CA GLY A 23 25.52 28.82 -35.80
C GLY A 23 24.95 27.57 -36.49
N GLU A 24 25.25 27.42 -37.78
CA GLU A 24 24.77 26.42 -38.74
C GLU A 24 25.41 25.00 -38.61
N ASP A 25 24.65 24.02 -39.13
CA ASP A 25 24.99 22.82 -39.91
C ASP A 25 25.98 21.75 -39.44
N GLY A 26 25.53 20.48 -39.57
CA GLY A 26 26.42 19.31 -39.62
C GLY A 26 25.74 17.96 -39.34
N ALA A 27 24.78 17.54 -40.18
CA ALA A 27 24.25 16.17 -40.12
C ALA A 27 25.24 15.17 -40.75
N ALA A 28 25.73 14.22 -39.96
CA ALA A 28 26.42 13.02 -40.46
C ALA A 28 25.74 11.77 -39.89
N ALA A 29 25.14 10.98 -40.77
CA ALA A 29 24.53 9.69 -40.48
C ALA A 29 25.60 8.63 -40.19
N ILE A 30 25.45 7.89 -39.10
CA ILE A 30 26.17 6.64 -38.85
C ILE A 30 25.12 5.53 -38.66
N THR A 31 25.07 4.63 -39.64
CA THR A 31 24.28 3.39 -39.63
C THR A 31 25.05 2.28 -38.90
N PRO A 32 24.43 1.51 -38.00
CA PRO A 32 24.93 0.19 -37.63
C PRO A 32 24.13 -0.90 -38.36
N SER A 33 24.85 -1.73 -39.11
CA SER A 33 24.36 -2.92 -39.81
C SER A 33 23.77 -3.95 -38.83
N ALA A 34 22.55 -4.41 -39.11
CA ALA A 34 21.98 -5.59 -38.47
C ALA A 34 22.67 -6.85 -38.99
N LYS A 35 23.39 -7.56 -38.11
CA LYS A 35 23.68 -8.98 -38.30
C LYS A 35 22.56 -9.79 -37.64
N SER A 36 22.00 -10.69 -38.44
CA SER A 36 20.93 -11.63 -38.11
C SER A 36 21.24 -12.49 -36.88
N PHE A 37 20.29 -12.59 -35.95
CA PHE A 37 20.23 -13.70 -35.00
C PHE A 37 19.18 -14.71 -35.47
N ALA A 38 19.66 -15.89 -35.85
CA ALA A 38 18.85 -17.08 -36.06
C ALA A 38 18.31 -17.58 -34.71
N ALA A 39 17.13 -18.17 -34.74
CA ALA A 39 16.45 -18.76 -33.59
C ALA A 39 17.33 -19.83 -32.92
N ALA A 40 17.74 -19.56 -31.67
CA ALA A 40 18.20 -20.57 -30.72
C ALA A 40 17.09 -20.77 -29.68
N GLY A 41 16.75 -22.04 -29.43
CA GLY A 41 15.59 -22.43 -28.64
C GLY A 41 15.67 -22.12 -27.15
N ASN A 42 14.48 -22.03 -26.56
CA ASN A 42 14.17 -22.36 -25.16
C ASN A 42 15.11 -21.80 -24.07
N THR A 43 14.84 -20.59 -23.60
CA THR A 43 15.13 -20.21 -22.20
C THR A 43 13.98 -19.39 -21.64
N THR A 44 13.16 -20.05 -20.83
CA THR A 44 12.25 -19.45 -19.87
C THR A 44 12.98 -18.37 -19.04
N ASN A 45 12.47 -17.14 -18.98
CA ASN A 45 12.82 -16.21 -17.90
C ASN A 45 12.26 -16.79 -16.60
N ALA A 46 13.05 -17.62 -15.92
CA ALA A 46 12.70 -18.15 -14.62
C ALA A 46 12.76 -16.99 -13.62
N VAL A 47 11.60 -16.49 -13.17
CA VAL A 47 11.49 -15.40 -12.20
C VAL A 47 12.23 -15.71 -10.89
N PHE A 48 12.44 -16.99 -10.59
CA PHE A 48 13.40 -17.50 -9.63
C PHE A 48 13.75 -18.94 -10.03
N ALA A 49 15.01 -19.24 -10.33
CA ALA A 49 15.48 -20.62 -10.52
C ALA A 49 16.18 -21.05 -9.23
N SER A 50 15.45 -21.72 -8.33
CA SER A 50 16.01 -22.16 -7.05
C SER A 50 17.18 -23.13 -7.27
N GLY A 51 18.34 -22.83 -6.70
CA GLY A 51 19.52 -23.70 -6.76
C GLY A 51 20.40 -23.42 -7.97
N GLY A 52 21.53 -22.76 -7.73
CA GLY A 52 22.49 -22.31 -8.73
C GLY A 52 23.13 -21.00 -8.30
N ASN A 53 24.34 -20.69 -8.75
CA ASN A 53 24.95 -19.38 -8.47
C ASN A 53 24.29 -18.34 -9.36
N HIS A 54 23.82 -17.24 -8.76
CA HIS A 54 23.20 -16.12 -9.49
C HIS A 54 24.11 -14.89 -9.50
N ALA A 55 23.90 -14.00 -10.48
CA ALA A 55 24.63 -12.74 -10.61
C ALA A 55 23.70 -11.58 -11.00
N LEU A 56 23.60 -10.58 -10.11
CA LEU A 56 22.93 -9.31 -10.39
C LEU A 56 23.92 -8.29 -10.97
N SER A 57 23.53 -7.63 -12.04
CA SER A 57 24.31 -6.55 -12.68
C SER A 57 23.42 -5.45 -13.25
N TRP A 58 24.04 -4.34 -13.64
CA TRP A 58 23.37 -3.21 -14.28
C TRP A 58 24.29 -2.51 -15.27
N ASN A 59 23.72 -1.67 -16.13
CA ASN A 59 24.47 -0.78 -17.02
C ASN A 59 24.38 0.70 -16.55
N SER A 60 25.13 1.58 -17.20
CA SER A 60 25.15 3.02 -16.90
C SER A 60 23.86 3.76 -17.25
N SER A 61 22.94 3.11 -17.97
CA SER A 61 21.61 3.65 -18.29
C SER A 61 20.56 3.29 -17.23
N GLY A 62 20.95 2.54 -16.18
CA GLY A 62 20.07 2.15 -15.09
C GLY A 62 19.31 0.85 -15.31
N ASN A 63 19.61 0.11 -16.38
CA ASN A 63 18.95 -1.17 -16.69
C ASN A 63 19.56 -2.30 -15.86
N TRP A 64 18.72 -3.23 -15.41
CA TRP A 64 19.10 -4.33 -14.52
C TRP A 64 19.15 -5.67 -15.27
N PHE A 65 20.03 -6.56 -14.81
CA PHE A 65 20.18 -7.90 -15.36
C PHE A 65 20.39 -8.93 -14.24
N MET A 66 19.68 -10.05 -14.33
CA MET A 66 19.87 -11.24 -13.49
C MET A 66 20.38 -12.36 -14.40
N ASP A 67 21.55 -12.91 -14.09
CA ASP A 67 22.21 -13.97 -14.87
C ASP A 67 22.40 -13.60 -16.36
N GLY A 68 22.62 -12.31 -16.63
CA GLY A 68 22.77 -11.76 -17.98
C GLY A 68 21.45 -11.48 -18.73
N SER A 69 20.31 -11.90 -18.19
CA SER A 69 18.98 -11.61 -18.74
C SER A 69 18.42 -10.33 -18.15
N ALA A 70 17.67 -9.56 -18.96
CA ALA A 70 16.99 -8.35 -18.49
C ALA A 70 16.11 -8.67 -17.27
N PHE A 71 16.24 -7.85 -16.23
CA PHE A 71 15.57 -8.05 -14.96
C PHE A 71 14.83 -6.78 -14.56
N GLN A 72 13.64 -6.96 -14.00
CA GLN A 72 12.88 -5.89 -13.38
C GLN A 72 12.32 -6.47 -12.08
N PHE A 73 12.57 -5.81 -10.96
CA PHE A 73 12.01 -6.25 -9.70
C PHE A 73 10.84 -5.37 -9.26
N PHE A 74 9.74 -6.04 -8.97
CA PHE A 74 8.58 -5.47 -8.29
C PHE A 74 8.65 -5.96 -6.85
N GLY A 75 9.13 -5.09 -5.98
CA GLY A 75 9.28 -5.35 -4.56
C GLY A 75 7.99 -5.07 -3.80
N GLY A 76 7.74 -5.85 -2.76
CA GLY A 76 6.83 -5.48 -1.68
C GLY A 76 7.59 -5.43 -0.37
N GLU A 77 7.54 -4.30 0.33
CA GLU A 77 8.13 -4.17 1.66
C GLU A 77 7.21 -4.80 2.72
N ILE A 78 7.80 -5.56 3.63
CA ILE A 78 7.20 -6.11 4.84
C ILE A 78 8.22 -6.05 5.98
N HIS A 79 7.76 -5.82 7.21
CA HIS A 79 8.64 -5.85 8.38
C HIS A 79 8.35 -7.09 9.23
N PRO A 80 9.23 -8.13 9.22
CA PRO A 80 9.01 -9.34 10.00
C PRO A 80 8.80 -9.09 11.49
N ALA A 81 9.46 -8.06 12.06
CA ALA A 81 9.29 -7.65 13.46
C ALA A 81 7.88 -7.13 13.80
N ARG A 82 7.04 -6.83 12.80
CA ARG A 82 5.65 -6.39 12.96
C ARG A 82 4.62 -7.51 12.72
N VAL A 83 5.08 -8.74 12.48
CA VAL A 83 4.24 -9.89 12.12
C VAL A 83 4.67 -11.09 12.97
N PRO A 84 3.74 -11.80 13.65
CA PRO A 84 4.08 -13.06 14.32
C PRO A 84 4.74 -14.05 13.34
N SER A 85 5.80 -14.75 13.75
CA SER A 85 6.58 -15.62 12.85
C SER A 85 5.75 -16.72 12.20
N GLN A 86 4.71 -17.21 12.87
CA GLN A 86 3.76 -18.19 12.35
C GLN A 86 2.98 -17.69 11.12
N TYR A 87 2.95 -16.37 10.91
CA TYR A 87 2.22 -15.70 9.85
C TYR A 87 3.11 -15.21 8.69
N TRP A 88 4.44 -15.31 8.81
CA TRP A 88 5.39 -14.84 7.79
C TRP A 88 5.17 -15.46 6.42
N ASP A 89 5.06 -16.78 6.33
CA ASP A 89 4.83 -17.49 5.06
C ASP A 89 3.52 -17.03 4.38
N HIS A 90 2.45 -16.85 5.15
CA HIS A 90 1.19 -16.29 4.62
C HIS A 90 1.40 -14.88 4.04
N ARG A 91 2.10 -13.98 4.75
CA ARG A 91 2.33 -12.61 4.26
C ARG A 91 3.23 -12.60 3.01
N ILE A 92 4.26 -13.43 2.96
CA ILE A 92 5.12 -13.59 1.78
C ILE A 92 4.27 -14.05 0.58
N LYS A 93 3.38 -15.03 0.77
CA LYS A 93 2.46 -15.51 -0.28
C LYS A 93 1.46 -14.43 -0.72
N MET A 94 0.95 -13.61 0.20
CA MET A 94 0.09 -12.47 -0.15
C MET A 94 0.83 -11.46 -1.03
N ILE A 95 2.07 -11.11 -0.68
CA ILE A 95 2.89 -10.16 -1.46
C ILE A 95 3.27 -10.76 -2.82
N LYS A 96 3.57 -12.05 -2.89
CA LYS A 96 3.76 -12.75 -4.17
C LYS A 96 2.49 -12.72 -5.03
N ALA A 97 1.32 -12.99 -4.42
CA ALA A 97 0.04 -12.94 -5.10
C ALA A 97 -0.27 -11.53 -5.63
N LEU A 98 0.16 -10.46 -4.94
CA LEU A 98 0.03 -9.08 -5.43
C LEU A 98 0.76 -8.84 -6.77
N GLY A 99 1.70 -9.71 -7.15
CA GLY A 99 2.50 -9.62 -8.39
C GLY A 99 3.97 -9.28 -8.14
N CYS A 100 4.37 -9.12 -6.88
CA CYS A 100 5.75 -8.88 -6.52
C CYS A 100 6.61 -10.14 -6.77
N ASN A 101 7.85 -9.95 -7.21
CA ASN A 101 8.86 -11.01 -7.32
C ASN A 101 9.99 -10.86 -6.28
N THR A 102 9.94 -9.79 -5.49
CA THR A 102 10.96 -9.42 -4.52
C THR A 102 10.29 -9.02 -3.21
N ILE A 103 10.89 -9.43 -2.10
CA ILE A 103 10.57 -8.95 -0.76
C ILE A 103 11.65 -7.95 -0.33
N SER A 104 11.24 -6.77 0.13
CA SER A 104 12.13 -5.82 0.80
C SER A 104 11.86 -5.85 2.30
N ILE A 105 12.91 -5.87 3.12
CA ILE A 105 12.78 -5.89 4.58
C ILE A 105 13.78 -4.99 5.26
N TYR A 106 13.33 -4.22 6.25
CA TYR A 106 14.20 -3.68 7.30
C TYR A 106 14.53 -4.71 8.38
N LEU A 107 15.75 -4.63 8.93
CA LEU A 107 16.12 -5.29 10.19
C LEU A 107 16.38 -4.24 11.28
N MET A 108 15.58 -4.26 12.34
CA MET A 108 15.62 -3.27 13.41
C MET A 108 16.67 -3.68 14.45
N TRP A 109 17.84 -3.02 14.47
CA TRP A 109 18.94 -3.36 15.38
C TRP A 109 18.47 -3.49 16.84
N ASN A 110 17.73 -2.51 17.35
CA ASN A 110 17.24 -2.52 18.73
C ASN A 110 16.23 -3.63 19.07
N PHE A 111 15.60 -4.24 18.06
CA PHE A 111 14.75 -5.41 18.25
C PHE A 111 15.58 -6.68 18.48
N HIS A 112 16.76 -6.76 17.87
CA HIS A 112 17.66 -7.89 17.96
C HIS A 112 18.69 -7.77 19.09
N GLU A 113 19.07 -6.54 19.47
CA GLU A 113 20.07 -6.33 20.52
C GLU A 113 19.50 -6.63 21.91
N LEU A 114 20.24 -7.43 22.67
CA LEU A 114 19.99 -7.71 24.07
C LEU A 114 20.67 -6.67 24.97
N SER A 115 20.30 -6.66 26.24
CA SER A 115 20.74 -5.65 27.21
C SER A 115 22.26 -5.53 27.40
N ASP A 116 23.01 -6.58 27.09
CA ASP A 116 24.48 -6.64 27.19
C ASP A 116 25.20 -6.32 25.88
N GLY A 117 24.45 -5.97 24.82
CA GLY A 117 24.98 -5.69 23.48
C GLY A 117 25.15 -6.92 22.58
N SER A 118 24.78 -8.12 23.04
CA SER A 118 24.68 -9.32 22.19
C SER A 118 23.40 -9.30 21.35
N PHE A 119 23.25 -10.24 20.41
CA PHE A 119 22.13 -10.26 19.47
C PHE A 119 21.35 -11.58 19.51
N ASP A 120 20.03 -11.48 19.40
CA ASP A 120 19.14 -12.63 19.25
C ASP A 120 18.58 -12.71 17.82
N PHE A 121 18.98 -13.77 17.11
CA PHE A 121 18.46 -14.21 15.83
C PHE A 121 17.88 -15.63 15.89
N SER A 122 17.67 -16.15 17.09
CA SER A 122 17.29 -17.55 17.33
C SER A 122 15.84 -17.68 17.76
N SER A 123 15.33 -16.71 18.52
CA SER A 123 13.92 -16.66 18.90
C SER A 123 13.03 -16.66 17.66
N PRO A 124 11.87 -17.35 17.66
CA PRO A 124 11.03 -17.50 16.48
C PRO A 124 10.74 -16.18 15.74
N ASP A 125 10.31 -15.14 16.46
CA ASP A 125 9.97 -13.82 15.89
C ASP A 125 11.20 -12.98 15.51
N LYS A 126 12.41 -13.42 15.88
CA LYS A 126 13.70 -12.75 15.56
C LYS A 126 14.55 -13.53 14.57
N ASN A 127 14.11 -14.70 14.11
CA ASN A 127 14.88 -15.55 13.22
C ASN A 127 14.80 -15.07 11.77
N MET A 128 15.59 -14.04 11.44
CA MET A 128 15.60 -13.42 10.12
C MET A 128 16.22 -14.32 9.05
N GLY A 129 17.13 -15.21 9.42
CA GLY A 129 17.62 -16.25 8.52
C GLY A 129 16.47 -17.15 8.04
N HIS A 130 15.62 -17.60 8.95
CA HIS A 130 14.43 -18.39 8.61
C HIS A 130 13.43 -17.61 7.76
N PHE A 131 13.20 -16.32 8.04
CA PHE A 131 12.34 -15.48 7.19
C PHE A 131 12.84 -15.43 5.74
N ILE A 132 14.14 -15.22 5.54
CA ILE A 132 14.75 -15.21 4.20
C ILE A 132 14.67 -16.60 3.53
N ASP A 133 14.79 -17.68 4.30
CA ASP A 133 14.58 -19.03 3.78
C ASP A 133 13.14 -19.23 3.28
N LEU A 134 12.14 -18.68 3.98
CA LEU A 134 10.74 -18.69 3.51
C LEU A 134 10.56 -17.87 2.21
N CYS A 135 11.29 -16.76 2.04
CA CYS A 135 11.30 -16.02 0.77
C CYS A 135 11.84 -16.91 -0.37
N ALA A 136 12.95 -17.60 -0.16
CA ALA A 136 13.52 -18.53 -1.15
C ALA A 136 12.56 -19.70 -1.47
N GLN A 137 11.93 -20.29 -0.46
CA GLN A 137 10.93 -21.36 -0.64
C GLN A 137 9.72 -20.90 -1.45
N ASN A 138 9.35 -19.62 -1.32
CA ASN A 138 8.29 -19.01 -2.10
C ASN A 138 8.79 -18.41 -3.43
N GLY A 139 10.06 -18.62 -3.80
CA GLY A 139 10.65 -18.11 -5.04
C GLY A 139 10.62 -16.59 -5.16
N MET A 140 10.99 -15.90 -4.07
CA MET A 140 11.06 -14.45 -3.97
C MET A 140 12.51 -14.02 -3.73
N TRP A 141 12.99 -13.03 -4.50
CA TRP A 141 14.25 -12.35 -4.22
C TRP A 141 14.15 -11.47 -2.97
N VAL A 142 15.27 -11.10 -2.38
CA VAL A 142 15.32 -10.29 -1.15
C VAL A 142 16.21 -9.06 -1.34
N LEU A 143 15.61 -7.88 -1.15
CA LEU A 143 16.32 -6.64 -0.86
C LEU A 143 16.40 -6.50 0.67
N LEU A 144 17.60 -6.69 1.22
CA LEU A 144 17.84 -6.62 2.66
C LEU A 144 18.23 -5.19 3.05
N ARG A 145 17.52 -4.57 4.00
CA ARG A 145 17.80 -3.22 4.50
C ARG A 145 18.20 -3.26 5.99
N PRO A 146 19.45 -3.63 6.32
CA PRO A 146 19.85 -3.90 7.70
C PRO A 146 20.14 -2.65 8.55
N GLY A 147 19.97 -1.44 8.02
CA GLY A 147 20.29 -0.19 8.71
C GLY A 147 21.77 0.21 8.59
N PRO A 148 22.41 0.71 9.67
CA PRO A 148 22.04 0.55 11.09
C PRO A 148 20.85 1.40 11.57
N TYR A 149 20.57 2.51 10.90
CA TYR A 149 19.34 3.29 11.07
C TYR A 149 18.34 2.95 9.96
N VAL A 150 17.07 2.80 10.30
CA VAL A 150 16.01 2.38 9.36
C VAL A 150 14.82 3.33 9.28
N CYS A 151 14.75 4.37 10.14
CA CYS A 151 13.56 5.21 10.27
C CYS A 151 12.29 4.39 10.61
N ALA A 152 11.54 3.99 9.58
CA ALA A 152 10.45 3.01 9.57
C ALA A 152 9.31 3.25 10.56
N GLU A 153 9.17 4.46 11.08
CA GLU A 153 8.27 4.80 12.20
C GLU A 153 8.45 3.87 13.41
N TRP A 154 9.68 3.39 13.59
CA TRP A 154 10.06 2.45 14.64
C TRP A 154 10.81 3.20 15.76
N ASP A 155 10.75 2.70 17.00
CA ASP A 155 11.43 3.32 18.15
C ASP A 155 12.90 3.63 17.82
N PHE A 156 13.26 4.91 17.96
CA PHE A 156 14.61 5.43 17.71
C PHE A 156 15.19 5.10 16.31
N GLY A 157 14.32 4.88 15.32
CA GLY A 157 14.74 4.54 13.96
C GLY A 157 15.49 3.21 13.88
N GLY A 158 15.21 2.30 14.80
CA GLY A 158 15.87 0.98 14.90
C GLY A 158 17.22 1.01 15.63
N LEU A 159 17.77 2.19 15.97
CA LEU A 159 19.01 2.27 16.74
C LEU A 159 18.78 1.86 18.20
N PRO A 160 19.78 1.30 18.89
CA PRO A 160 19.66 0.96 20.30
C PRO A 160 19.52 2.18 21.21
N PRO A 161 18.44 2.29 22.00
CA PRO A 161 18.25 3.42 22.90
C PRO A 161 19.34 3.58 23.97
N ARG A 162 20.07 2.50 24.32
CA ARG A 162 21.21 2.58 25.26
C ARG A 162 22.26 3.62 24.84
N MET A 163 22.39 3.91 23.54
CA MET A 163 23.31 4.91 23.01
C MET A 163 23.01 6.33 23.55
N LEU A 164 21.76 6.60 23.95
CA LEU A 164 21.38 7.89 24.54
C LEU A 164 21.97 8.09 25.94
N ALA A 165 22.21 7.01 26.70
CA ALA A 165 22.71 7.07 28.06
C ALA A 165 24.22 6.83 28.15
N ASP A 166 24.79 6.06 27.24
CA ASP A 166 26.18 5.66 27.30
C ASP A 166 27.11 6.80 26.83
N PRO A 167 28.00 7.32 27.71
CA PRO A 167 28.87 8.44 27.39
C PRO A 167 29.80 8.22 26.20
N GLN A 168 30.08 6.96 25.81
CA GLN A 168 30.98 6.68 24.69
C GLN A 168 30.44 7.15 23.32
N PHE A 169 29.13 7.37 23.22
CA PHE A 169 28.46 7.88 22.02
C PHE A 169 28.22 9.39 22.11
N ARG A 170 28.87 10.11 23.02
CA ARG A 170 28.75 11.57 23.13
C ARG A 170 30.11 12.25 22.93
N ASP A 171 30.10 13.40 22.29
CA ASP A 171 31.28 14.27 22.22
C ASP A 171 31.50 15.02 23.56
N SER A 172 32.55 15.83 23.63
CA SER A 172 32.86 16.64 24.82
C SER A 172 31.82 17.73 25.13
N ALA A 173 30.99 18.11 24.15
CA ALA A 173 29.88 19.04 24.34
C ALA A 173 28.57 18.32 24.72
N GLY A 174 28.59 16.99 24.81
CA GLY A 174 27.44 16.17 25.14
C GLY A 174 26.54 15.83 23.95
N ASN A 175 26.92 16.16 22.72
CA ASN A 175 26.13 15.81 21.53
C ASN A 175 26.28 14.33 21.21
N LEU A 176 25.16 13.68 20.91
CA LEU A 176 25.10 12.29 20.46
C LEU A 176 25.79 12.14 19.09
N GLN A 177 26.70 11.18 19.00
CA GLN A 177 27.54 10.86 17.85
C GLN A 177 27.02 9.56 17.21
N ILE A 178 25.93 9.66 16.46
CA ILE A 178 25.31 8.57 15.70
C ILE A 178 25.14 8.98 14.24
N ARG A 179 24.98 7.99 13.35
CA ARG A 179 24.78 8.21 11.91
C ARG A 179 25.89 9.07 11.27
N GLY A 180 27.13 8.79 11.63
CA GLY A 180 28.34 9.40 11.09
C GLY A 180 29.56 8.51 11.39
N ASN A 181 30.72 8.81 10.83
CA ASN A 181 31.94 7.99 10.99
C ASN A 181 32.64 8.22 12.35
N PHE A 182 31.88 8.11 13.44
CA PHE A 182 32.38 8.25 14.80
C PHE A 182 32.87 6.91 15.33
N ALA A 183 34.06 6.87 15.94
CA ALA A 183 34.75 5.62 16.28
C ALA A 183 33.90 4.64 17.11
N SER A 184 33.31 5.08 18.23
CA SER A 184 32.48 4.23 19.09
C SER A 184 31.22 3.73 18.38
N TYR A 185 30.57 4.62 17.61
CA TYR A 185 29.38 4.26 16.83
C TYR A 185 29.72 3.24 15.75
N MET A 186 30.77 3.46 14.97
CA MET A 186 31.20 2.56 13.90
C MET A 186 31.69 1.21 14.43
N ALA A 187 32.24 1.14 15.64
CA ALA A 187 32.56 -0.13 16.30
C ALA A 187 31.29 -0.91 16.67
N ALA A 188 30.24 -0.22 17.16
CA ALA A 188 28.95 -0.83 17.43
C ALA A 188 28.25 -1.28 16.13
N VAL A 189 28.29 -0.45 15.07
CA VAL A 189 27.78 -0.81 13.73
C VAL A 189 28.53 -2.02 13.16
N ASN A 190 29.85 -2.11 13.35
CA ASN A 190 30.62 -3.28 12.91
C ASN A 190 30.17 -4.55 13.64
N SER A 191 29.88 -4.46 14.94
CA SER A 191 29.38 -5.59 15.74
C SER A 191 28.00 -6.04 15.25
N TRP A 192 27.12 -5.09 14.94
CA TRP A 192 25.81 -5.35 14.34
C TRP A 192 25.93 -6.03 12.97
N ASN A 193 26.73 -5.44 12.05
CA ASN A 193 26.96 -6.01 10.73
C ASN A 193 27.59 -7.40 10.79
N THR A 194 28.51 -7.64 11.73
CA THR A 194 29.13 -8.96 11.94
C THR A 194 28.07 -10.00 12.35
N ALA A 195 27.18 -9.64 13.26
CA ALA A 195 26.12 -10.54 13.72
C ALA A 195 25.11 -10.84 12.61
N LEU A 196 24.70 -9.82 11.85
CA LEU A 196 23.86 -9.99 10.68
C LEU A 196 24.50 -10.85 9.59
N TYR A 197 25.76 -10.59 9.27
CA TYR A 197 26.46 -11.37 8.27
C TYR A 197 26.47 -12.85 8.65
N ASN A 198 26.86 -13.17 9.88
CA ASN A 198 26.99 -14.55 10.32
C ASN A 198 25.65 -15.30 10.46
N ASN A 199 24.59 -14.63 10.92
CA ASN A 199 23.33 -15.30 11.23
C ASN A 199 22.28 -15.20 10.11
N VAL A 200 22.36 -14.15 9.29
CA VAL A 200 21.30 -13.81 8.31
C VAL A 200 21.83 -13.93 6.88
N VAL A 201 22.97 -13.33 6.56
CA VAL A 201 23.42 -13.17 5.16
C VAL A 201 24.25 -14.33 4.65
N LYS A 202 25.18 -14.85 5.46
CA LYS A 202 26.12 -15.91 5.07
C LYS A 202 25.35 -17.16 4.63
N GLY A 203 25.59 -17.60 3.39
CA GLY A 203 24.90 -18.75 2.79
C GLY A 203 23.56 -18.44 2.12
N ARG A 204 23.10 -17.18 2.15
CA ARG A 204 21.83 -16.73 1.51
C ARG A 204 22.04 -15.69 0.40
N THR A 205 23.29 -15.46 0.02
CA THR A 205 23.66 -14.54 -1.05
C THR A 205 23.48 -15.19 -2.43
N LEU A 206 23.42 -14.40 -3.50
CA LEU A 206 23.25 -14.91 -4.88
C LEU A 206 24.33 -15.93 -5.27
N ALA A 207 25.59 -15.66 -4.92
CA ALA A 207 26.72 -16.55 -5.19
C ALA A 207 26.68 -17.86 -4.40
N ALA A 208 25.91 -17.91 -3.31
CA ALA A 208 25.62 -19.13 -2.55
C ALA A 208 24.30 -19.81 -2.99
N GLY A 209 23.63 -19.27 -4.01
CA GLY A 209 22.32 -19.73 -4.50
C GLY A 209 21.14 -19.34 -3.62
N GLY A 210 21.30 -18.33 -2.77
CA GLY A 210 20.23 -17.76 -1.96
C GLY A 210 19.57 -16.53 -2.61
N PRO A 211 18.52 -15.98 -1.98
CA PRO A 211 17.67 -14.95 -2.59
C PRO A 211 18.14 -13.51 -2.35
N ILE A 212 19.14 -13.25 -1.50
CA ILE A 212 19.56 -11.88 -1.16
C ILE A 212 20.27 -11.27 -2.36
N MET A 213 19.62 -10.34 -3.04
CA MET A 213 20.13 -9.70 -4.26
C MET A 213 20.82 -8.37 -4.00
N LEU A 214 20.41 -7.67 -2.94
CA LEU A 214 20.91 -6.35 -2.56
C LEU A 214 20.94 -6.24 -1.03
N VAL A 215 21.99 -5.59 -0.53
CA VAL A 215 22.08 -5.14 0.87
C VAL A 215 22.13 -3.62 0.87
N ALA A 216 21.15 -2.98 1.51
CA ALA A 216 21.13 -1.53 1.63
C ALA A 216 22.15 -1.04 2.66
N VAL A 217 22.72 0.11 2.37
CA VAL A 217 23.69 0.81 3.21
C VAL A 217 23.02 2.08 3.72
N GLU A 218 22.79 2.14 5.05
CA GLU A 218 22.08 3.26 5.68
C GLU A 218 20.62 3.40 5.17
N ASN A 219 19.94 4.48 5.54
CA ASN A 219 18.62 4.85 5.06
C ASN A 219 18.37 6.37 5.09
N GLU A 220 18.00 6.93 3.93
CA GLU A 220 17.66 8.36 3.73
C GLU A 220 18.67 9.31 4.37
N TYR A 221 19.97 9.03 4.18
CA TYR A 221 21.04 9.77 4.86
C TYR A 221 21.06 11.26 4.49
N THR A 222 20.65 11.64 3.28
CA THR A 222 20.58 13.07 2.91
C THR A 222 19.53 13.84 3.72
N SER A 223 18.51 13.15 4.25
CA SER A 223 17.48 13.76 5.10
C SER A 223 17.96 14.01 6.53
N TRP A 224 19.16 13.53 6.88
CA TRP A 224 19.81 13.73 8.18
C TRP A 224 20.58 15.06 8.29
N SER A 225 20.66 15.86 7.21
CA SER A 225 21.64 16.97 7.10
C SER A 225 23.08 16.46 7.28
N PRO A 226 23.57 15.64 6.34
CA PRO A 226 24.80 14.88 6.49
C PRO A 226 26.00 15.81 6.73
N ASP A 227 26.69 15.61 7.85
CA ASP A 227 27.93 16.28 8.23
C ASP A 227 29.17 15.49 7.80
N ASP A 228 28.98 14.22 7.38
CA ASP A 228 30.04 13.32 6.95
C ASP A 228 29.68 12.56 5.65
N GLY A 229 30.20 13.06 4.52
CA GLY A 229 30.03 12.44 3.21
C GLY A 229 30.71 11.07 3.04
N THR A 230 31.48 10.58 4.03
CA THR A 230 32.22 9.30 3.96
C THR A 230 31.53 8.15 4.70
N TYR A 231 30.59 8.44 5.59
CA TYR A 231 29.97 7.46 6.48
C TYR A 231 29.26 6.29 5.75
N PRO A 232 28.41 6.50 4.72
CA PRO A 232 27.81 5.39 3.99
C PRO A 232 28.88 4.46 3.36
N ASN A 233 29.95 5.02 2.79
CA ASN A 233 31.04 4.22 2.25
C ASN A 233 31.77 3.42 3.34
N ALA A 234 31.93 3.95 4.55
CA ALA A 234 32.53 3.23 5.66
C ALA A 234 31.68 2.01 6.09
N ILE A 235 30.34 2.10 6.08
CA ILE A 235 29.45 0.95 6.33
C ILE A 235 29.66 -0.13 5.26
N ALA A 236 29.67 0.24 3.98
CA ALA A 236 29.86 -0.71 2.88
C ALA A 236 31.22 -1.42 2.96
N GLN A 237 32.27 -0.71 3.39
CA GLN A 237 33.60 -1.28 3.63
C GLN A 237 33.59 -2.33 4.74
N GLN A 238 32.82 -2.14 5.81
CA GLN A 238 32.67 -3.17 6.87
C GLN A 238 32.02 -4.44 6.32
N TRP A 239 30.93 -4.31 5.54
CA TRP A 239 30.30 -5.46 4.88
C TRP A 239 31.26 -6.19 3.94
N THR A 240 32.03 -5.44 3.15
CA THR A 240 33.04 -6.00 2.25
C THR A 240 34.12 -6.75 3.04
N ALA A 241 34.59 -6.19 4.16
CA ALA A 241 35.59 -6.82 5.03
C ALA A 241 35.07 -8.12 5.71
N LEU A 242 33.76 -8.21 5.95
CA LEU A 242 33.11 -9.44 6.44
C LEU A 242 32.96 -10.52 5.36
N GLY A 243 33.23 -10.19 4.09
CA GLY A 243 33.15 -11.12 2.96
C GLY A 243 31.84 -11.04 2.17
N TYR A 244 31.05 -9.97 2.31
CA TYR A 244 29.96 -9.70 1.38
C TYR A 244 30.52 -9.06 0.10
N ALA A 245 30.59 -9.83 -0.98
CA ALA A 245 31.18 -9.42 -2.25
C ALA A 245 30.15 -9.06 -3.34
N GLU A 246 28.86 -9.07 -2.98
CA GLU A 246 27.76 -8.84 -3.91
C GLU A 246 27.37 -7.36 -4.00
N LYS A 247 26.17 -7.07 -4.51
CA LYS A 247 25.73 -5.70 -4.80
C LYS A 247 25.13 -5.04 -3.57
N PHE A 248 25.46 -3.77 -3.38
CA PHE A 248 24.84 -2.90 -2.39
C PHE A 248 23.76 -2.04 -3.04
N CYS A 249 22.94 -1.39 -2.23
CA CYS A 249 22.20 -0.21 -2.64
C CYS A 249 22.24 0.87 -1.56
N VAL A 250 21.94 2.10 -1.95
CA VAL A 250 21.49 3.16 -1.01
C VAL A 250 20.02 3.43 -1.28
N CYS A 251 19.28 3.82 -0.25
CA CYS A 251 17.87 4.21 -0.36
C CYS A 251 17.74 5.64 0.16
N ASP A 252 17.55 6.61 -0.74
CA ASP A 252 17.60 8.03 -0.40
C ASP A 252 16.46 8.83 -1.03
N GLY A 253 16.13 9.99 -0.47
CA GLY A 253 15.00 10.83 -0.87
C GLY A 253 14.99 11.22 -2.33
N TYR A 254 16.16 11.58 -2.87
CA TYR A 254 16.26 12.39 -4.07
C TYR A 254 17.18 11.79 -5.13
N ALA A 255 16.82 11.94 -6.40
CA ALA A 255 17.62 11.46 -7.54
C ALA A 255 19.03 12.09 -7.61
N ASN A 256 19.18 13.29 -7.04
CA ASN A 256 20.44 14.03 -6.96
C ASN A 256 21.01 14.09 -5.53
N GLY A 257 20.43 13.36 -4.56
CA GLY A 257 20.69 13.52 -3.13
C GLY A 257 22.16 13.43 -2.76
N PHE A 258 22.81 12.32 -3.08
CA PHE A 258 24.23 12.11 -2.76
C PHE A 258 25.14 13.11 -3.50
N LYS A 259 24.86 13.37 -4.79
CA LYS A 259 25.60 14.34 -5.59
C LYS A 259 25.56 15.76 -5.01
N ASN A 260 24.36 16.22 -4.65
CA ASN A 260 24.14 17.57 -4.13
C ASN A 260 24.70 17.77 -2.72
N ASN A 261 24.80 16.70 -1.93
CA ASN A 261 25.32 16.73 -0.56
C ASN A 261 26.79 16.26 -0.47
N HIS A 262 27.48 16.08 -1.61
CA HIS A 262 28.88 15.64 -1.66
C HIS A 262 29.15 14.32 -0.90
N ILE A 263 28.19 13.40 -0.94
CA ILE A 263 28.29 12.09 -0.29
C ILE A 263 28.94 11.09 -1.25
N THR A 264 29.91 10.33 -0.75
CA THR A 264 30.58 9.27 -1.50
C THR A 264 29.64 8.07 -1.64
N LEU A 265 29.20 7.81 -2.88
CA LEU A 265 28.49 6.57 -3.19
C LEU A 265 29.47 5.38 -3.12
N PRO A 266 29.19 4.34 -2.31
CA PRO A 266 30.10 3.19 -2.23
C PRO A 266 30.21 2.45 -3.57
N ALA A 267 31.33 1.77 -3.81
CA ALA A 267 31.49 0.92 -5.00
C ALA A 267 30.44 -0.21 -5.04
N ASN A 268 30.10 -0.70 -6.23
CA ASN A 268 29.08 -1.76 -6.44
C ASN A 268 27.71 -1.45 -5.82
N THR A 269 27.32 -0.18 -5.79
CA THR A 269 26.07 0.29 -5.15
C THR A 269 25.07 0.79 -6.17
N ALA A 270 23.86 0.26 -6.15
CA ALA A 270 22.72 0.81 -6.88
C ALA A 270 22.07 1.98 -6.14
N TYR A 271 21.37 2.85 -6.87
CA TYR A 271 20.73 4.04 -6.29
C TYR A 271 19.20 3.87 -6.22
N GLY A 272 18.70 3.69 -5.01
CA GLY A 272 17.27 3.59 -4.71
C GLY A 272 16.70 4.93 -4.26
N MET A 273 15.60 5.35 -4.87
CA MET A 273 14.92 6.61 -4.52
C MET A 273 13.66 6.34 -3.71
N THR A 274 13.46 7.06 -2.61
CA THR A 274 12.23 7.00 -1.83
C THR A 274 11.20 7.99 -2.42
N ALA A 275 11.15 9.23 -1.95
CA ALA A 275 10.20 10.25 -2.41
C ALA A 275 10.23 10.49 -3.93
N ASP A 276 11.41 10.62 -4.53
CA ASP A 276 11.57 10.80 -5.98
C ASP A 276 11.28 9.51 -6.79
N GLY A 277 11.22 8.35 -6.13
CA GLY A 277 10.98 7.05 -6.75
C GLY A 277 9.58 6.91 -7.36
N ALA A 278 8.67 7.83 -7.04
CA ALA A 278 7.33 7.87 -7.60
C ALA A 278 7.25 8.35 -9.06
N SER A 279 8.31 9.01 -9.57
CA SER A 279 8.32 9.59 -10.91
C SER A 279 9.33 8.89 -11.82
N ALA A 280 8.86 8.29 -12.92
CA ALA A 280 9.71 7.53 -13.84
C ALA A 280 10.91 8.33 -14.39
N GLY A 281 10.73 9.64 -14.66
CA GLY A 281 11.81 10.49 -15.16
C GLY A 281 13.01 10.62 -14.22
N ASN A 282 12.82 10.45 -12.91
CA ASN A 282 13.89 10.54 -11.92
C ASN A 282 14.89 9.37 -11.99
N TYR A 283 14.48 8.25 -12.58
CA TYR A 283 15.32 7.06 -12.70
C TYR A 283 16.46 7.28 -13.68
N ALA A 284 16.17 7.90 -14.82
CA ALA A 284 17.18 8.31 -15.80
C ALA A 284 18.13 9.36 -15.21
N THR A 285 17.62 10.28 -14.39
CA THR A 285 18.44 11.28 -13.68
C THR A 285 19.40 10.61 -12.70
N ALA A 286 18.92 9.72 -11.84
CA ALA A 286 19.76 8.99 -10.89
C ALA A 286 20.80 8.12 -11.62
N ALA A 287 20.38 7.36 -12.64
CA ALA A 287 21.28 6.55 -13.46
C ALA A 287 22.37 7.40 -14.13
N GLY A 288 22.00 8.54 -14.74
CA GLY A 288 22.95 9.45 -15.39
C GLY A 288 23.91 10.14 -14.42
N ASN A 289 23.48 10.43 -13.20
CA ASN A 289 24.33 11.06 -12.19
C ASN A 289 25.43 10.13 -11.65
N TYR A 290 25.11 8.84 -11.51
CA TYR A 290 25.97 7.91 -10.76
C TYR A 290 26.50 6.75 -11.61
N GLY A 291 25.93 6.50 -12.80
CA GLY A 291 26.30 5.39 -13.67
C GLY A 291 25.89 4.02 -13.11
N VAL A 292 24.78 3.95 -12.38
CA VAL A 292 24.35 2.76 -11.62
C VAL A 292 22.91 2.34 -11.94
N GLY A 293 22.54 1.12 -11.54
CA GLY A 293 21.15 0.67 -11.51
C GLY A 293 20.31 1.61 -10.64
N ALA A 294 19.20 2.10 -11.18
CA ALA A 294 18.29 3.00 -10.48
C ALA A 294 16.95 2.31 -10.23
N PHE A 295 16.37 2.53 -9.06
CA PHE A 295 15.07 1.96 -8.69
C PHE A 295 14.31 2.85 -7.70
N GLY A 296 13.01 2.63 -7.55
CA GLY A 296 12.22 3.23 -6.47
C GLY A 296 12.32 2.38 -5.22
N ALA A 297 13.11 2.79 -4.24
CA ALA A 297 13.29 2.07 -2.99
C ALA A 297 12.06 2.10 -2.08
N GLU A 298 11.27 3.19 -2.14
CA GLU A 298 10.03 3.31 -1.37
C GLU A 298 8.97 4.06 -2.18
N CYS A 299 8.07 3.31 -2.81
CA CYS A 299 6.87 3.84 -3.47
C CYS A 299 5.67 3.63 -2.55
N TYR A 300 5.09 4.72 -2.04
CA TYR A 300 4.14 4.69 -0.94
C TYR A 300 2.68 4.49 -1.40
N PRO A 301 2.04 3.30 -1.19
CA PRO A 301 0.65 3.07 -1.56
C PRO A 301 -0.36 3.60 -0.52
N GLY A 302 0.15 4.05 0.64
CA GLY A 302 -0.60 4.59 1.75
C GLY A 302 0.30 5.46 2.62
N TRP A 303 -0.06 5.68 3.87
CA TRP A 303 0.70 6.54 4.77
C TRP A 303 0.58 6.14 6.24
N ILE A 304 1.58 6.56 7.00
CA ILE A 304 1.68 6.42 8.45
C ILE A 304 0.56 7.18 9.16
N CYS A 305 0.13 6.69 10.31
CA CYS A 305 -0.89 7.34 11.13
C CYS A 305 -0.40 7.54 12.57
N HIS A 306 -0.81 8.64 13.17
CA HIS A 306 -0.38 9.04 14.50
C HIS A 306 -1.55 9.23 15.45
N TRP A 307 -1.24 9.19 16.74
CA TRP A 307 -2.21 9.56 17.77
C TRP A 307 -2.67 11.00 17.58
N GLY A 308 -3.99 11.18 17.60
CA GLY A 308 -4.66 12.46 17.36
C GLY A 308 -5.00 12.73 15.90
N ASP A 309 -4.52 11.93 14.94
CA ASP A 309 -4.94 12.09 13.54
C ASP A 309 -6.44 11.75 13.43
N ALA A 310 -7.13 12.37 12.48
CA ALA A 310 -8.58 12.17 12.33
C ALA A 310 -8.94 10.71 11.95
N SER A 311 -8.06 10.02 11.22
CA SER A 311 -8.29 8.69 10.66
C SER A 311 -7.03 8.09 10.03
N GLN A 312 -6.91 6.75 10.05
CA GLN A 312 -6.05 6.06 9.09
C GLN A 312 -6.65 6.23 7.69
N THR A 313 -5.84 6.70 6.74
CA THR A 313 -6.30 6.97 5.38
C THR A 313 -5.92 5.83 4.44
N LEU A 314 -6.87 5.39 3.62
CA LEU A 314 -6.63 4.49 2.50
C LEU A 314 -6.82 5.27 1.20
N HIS A 315 -5.77 5.39 0.39
CA HIS A 315 -5.77 6.13 -0.88
C HIS A 315 -6.12 5.22 -2.06
N VAL A 316 -7.41 5.04 -2.36
CA VAL A 316 -7.81 4.10 -3.42
C VAL A 316 -7.54 4.70 -4.80
N GLY A 317 -6.87 3.94 -5.68
CA GLY A 317 -6.68 4.28 -7.09
C GLY A 317 -5.49 5.18 -7.43
N ASP A 318 -5.09 6.11 -6.55
CA ASP A 318 -3.94 7.02 -6.80
C ASP A 318 -2.67 6.24 -7.13
N PHE A 319 -2.43 5.18 -6.38
CA PHE A 319 -1.24 4.36 -6.53
C PHE A 319 -1.25 3.47 -7.79
N VAL A 320 -2.43 3.15 -8.33
CA VAL A 320 -2.56 2.39 -9.59
C VAL A 320 -1.96 3.18 -10.75
N ASN A 321 -2.15 4.51 -10.78
CA ASN A 321 -1.57 5.39 -11.80
C ASN A 321 -0.04 5.41 -11.70
N GLN A 322 0.50 5.49 -10.48
CA GLN A 322 1.94 5.45 -10.24
C GLN A 322 2.53 4.12 -10.69
N VAL A 323 1.95 2.98 -10.29
CA VAL A 323 2.38 1.64 -10.73
C VAL A 323 2.36 1.55 -12.25
N THR A 324 1.27 2.00 -12.90
CA THR A 324 1.14 1.97 -14.36
C THR A 324 2.25 2.78 -15.04
N ALA A 325 2.54 3.98 -14.55
CA ALA A 325 3.59 4.83 -15.11
C ALA A 325 5.00 4.21 -14.96
N LEU A 326 5.31 3.67 -13.77
CA LEU A 326 6.60 3.04 -13.49
C LEU A 326 6.79 1.74 -14.29
N THR A 327 5.76 0.90 -14.36
CA THR A 327 5.80 -0.36 -15.12
C THR A 327 5.91 -0.13 -16.63
N THR A 328 5.15 0.82 -17.19
CA THR A 328 5.25 1.22 -18.61
C THR A 328 6.66 1.71 -18.96
N SER A 329 7.30 2.40 -18.01
CA SER A 329 8.67 2.91 -18.16
C SER A 329 9.74 1.86 -17.83
N GLN A 330 9.35 0.61 -17.56
CA GLN A 330 10.24 -0.50 -17.19
C GLN A 330 11.10 -0.21 -15.94
N CYS A 331 10.62 0.64 -15.04
CA CYS A 331 11.29 0.97 -13.79
C CYS A 331 11.15 -0.18 -12.76
N SER A 332 12.22 -0.53 -12.05
CA SER A 332 12.13 -1.41 -10.87
C SER A 332 11.77 -0.60 -9.63
N PHE A 333 10.91 -1.12 -8.76
CA PHE A 333 10.50 -0.38 -7.56
C PHE A 333 9.95 -1.29 -6.47
N VAL A 334 9.84 -0.76 -5.25
CA VAL A 334 9.36 -1.44 -4.06
C VAL A 334 8.14 -0.70 -3.50
N LEU A 335 7.06 -1.44 -3.24
CA LEU A 335 5.88 -0.96 -2.53
C LEU A 335 6.19 -0.80 -1.03
N TYR A 336 6.32 0.43 -0.55
CA TYR A 336 6.54 0.74 0.86
C TYR A 336 5.25 1.25 1.51
N VAL A 337 4.45 0.43 2.19
CA VAL A 337 4.61 -1.01 2.40
C VAL A 337 3.56 -1.82 1.65
N ALA A 338 3.93 -3.05 1.25
CA ALA A 338 2.96 -4.00 0.72
C ALA A 338 2.12 -4.62 1.84
N HIS A 339 2.76 -4.86 3.00
CA HIS A 339 2.12 -5.24 4.26
C HIS A 339 2.83 -4.56 5.43
N GLY A 340 2.12 -3.76 6.22
CA GLY A 340 2.73 -3.05 7.34
C GLY A 340 2.69 -3.78 8.67
N GLY A 341 1.58 -4.44 9.02
CA GLY A 341 1.43 -5.20 10.27
C GLY A 341 1.16 -4.30 11.49
N THR A 342 1.74 -4.64 12.64
CA THR A 342 1.48 -3.97 13.93
C THR A 342 2.78 -3.62 14.66
N ASN A 343 2.85 -2.41 15.21
CA ASN A 343 3.88 -2.00 16.18
C ASN A 343 3.60 -2.62 17.56
N PHE A 344 3.82 -3.93 17.72
CA PHE A 344 3.59 -4.61 18.99
C PHE A 344 4.45 -4.04 20.13
N GLY A 345 3.92 -4.06 21.35
CA GLY A 345 4.62 -3.59 22.54
C GLY A 345 5.02 -2.11 22.50
N PHE A 346 6.32 -1.83 22.63
CA PHE A 346 6.88 -0.47 22.75
C PHE A 346 7.62 -0.01 21.48
N THR A 347 7.32 -0.64 20.34
CA THR A 347 8.14 -0.54 19.14
C THR A 347 7.76 0.59 18.19
N ALA A 348 6.56 1.15 18.33
CA ALA A 348 6.16 2.35 17.60
C ALA A 348 7.08 3.52 17.97
N GLY A 349 7.58 4.26 16.97
CA GLY A 349 8.34 5.48 17.22
C GLY A 349 7.47 6.74 17.23
N SER A 350 8.11 7.89 17.00
CA SER A 350 7.46 9.20 16.90
C SER A 350 8.09 10.07 15.83
N ASN A 351 7.33 11.02 15.30
CA ASN A 351 7.85 12.13 14.51
C ASN A 351 8.15 13.34 15.40
N GLY A 352 9.30 13.98 15.20
CA GLY A 352 9.65 15.25 15.84
C GLY A 352 8.95 16.42 15.16
N ILE A 353 8.20 17.21 15.93
CA ILE A 353 7.49 18.40 15.43
C ILE A 353 8.28 19.68 15.74
N SER A 354 8.93 19.72 16.90
CA SER A 354 9.86 20.76 17.35
C SER A 354 10.83 20.16 18.38
N ASP A 355 11.80 20.95 18.84
CA ASP A 355 12.74 20.59 19.91
C ASP A 355 12.06 20.16 21.23
N SER A 356 10.78 20.49 21.42
CA SER A 356 10.02 20.23 22.65
C SER A 356 8.72 19.46 22.43
N SER A 357 8.45 18.98 21.22
CA SER A 357 7.19 18.29 20.90
C SER A 357 7.36 17.20 19.85
N SER A 358 6.60 16.12 20.03
CA SER A 358 6.58 14.99 19.11
C SER A 358 5.17 14.52 18.81
N GLN A 359 5.04 13.69 17.78
CA GLN A 359 3.79 13.08 17.37
C GLN A 359 4.01 11.56 17.32
N GLY A 360 3.46 10.84 18.29
CA GLY A 360 3.63 9.38 18.40
C GLY A 360 2.84 8.62 17.34
N THR A 361 3.48 7.66 16.67
CA THR A 361 2.82 6.74 15.73
C THR A 361 1.85 5.81 16.49
N ILE A 362 0.74 5.44 15.86
CA ILE A 362 -0.22 4.50 16.47
C ILE A 362 0.33 3.06 16.50
N THR A 363 -0.33 2.18 17.24
CA THR A 363 0.05 0.77 17.37
C THR A 363 -0.19 0.02 16.06
N SER A 364 -1.31 0.28 15.39
CA SER A 364 -1.53 -0.25 14.04
C SER A 364 -0.47 0.30 13.09
N TYR A 365 0.10 -0.57 12.27
CA TYR A 365 0.90 -0.16 11.11
C TYR A 365 0.22 -0.66 9.83
N ASP A 366 -1.12 -0.64 9.79
CA ASP A 366 -1.91 -0.99 8.61
C ASP A 366 -1.47 -0.21 7.37
N TYR A 367 -1.13 1.07 7.56
CA TYR A 367 -0.57 1.96 6.55
C TYR A 367 -1.54 2.31 5.40
N GLY A 368 -2.73 1.71 5.33
CA GLY A 368 -3.51 1.66 4.09
C GLY A 368 -2.83 0.77 3.03
N ALA A 369 -1.95 -0.14 3.46
CA ALA A 369 -1.20 -1.04 2.59
C ALA A 369 -2.15 -2.02 1.87
N PRO A 370 -1.80 -2.48 0.64
CA PRO A 370 -2.62 -3.44 -0.11
C PRO A 370 -2.97 -4.71 0.67
N VAL A 371 -2.06 -5.14 1.55
CA VAL A 371 -2.29 -6.20 2.53
C VAL A 371 -2.45 -5.56 3.92
N SER A 372 -3.64 -5.67 4.50
CA SER A 372 -4.04 -5.03 5.76
C SER A 372 -3.20 -5.47 6.97
N GLU A 373 -3.39 -4.82 8.11
CA GLU A 373 -2.77 -5.17 9.41
C GLU A 373 -2.89 -6.68 9.75
N SER A 374 -4.07 -7.28 9.56
CA SER A 374 -4.28 -8.72 9.82
C SER A 374 -3.92 -9.63 8.64
N GLY A 375 -3.41 -9.09 7.53
CA GLY A 375 -2.96 -9.86 6.38
C GLY A 375 -4.03 -10.10 5.30
N GLY A 376 -5.18 -9.43 5.37
CA GLY A 376 -6.23 -9.51 4.36
C GLY A 376 -5.96 -8.60 3.15
N VAL A 377 -6.71 -8.79 2.07
CA VAL A 377 -6.70 -7.84 0.94
C VAL A 377 -7.50 -6.59 1.29
N ASN A 378 -7.09 -5.44 0.78
CA ASN A 378 -7.90 -4.22 0.78
C ASN A 378 -8.36 -3.85 -0.64
N PRO A 379 -9.18 -2.79 -0.81
CA PRO A 379 -9.64 -2.33 -2.12
C PRO A 379 -8.55 -1.97 -3.15
N ASN A 380 -7.31 -1.70 -2.72
CA ASN A 380 -6.17 -1.41 -3.60
C ASN A 380 -5.43 -2.66 -4.10
N PHE A 381 -5.57 -3.81 -3.43
CA PHE A 381 -4.83 -5.03 -3.77
C PHE A 381 -5.00 -5.42 -5.24
N SER A 382 -6.24 -5.67 -5.65
CA SER A 382 -6.52 -6.18 -7.00
C SER A 382 -6.27 -5.15 -8.10
N PRO A 383 -6.59 -3.84 -7.94
CA PRO A 383 -6.21 -2.82 -8.92
C PRO A 383 -4.71 -2.69 -9.14
N ILE A 384 -3.91 -2.74 -8.07
CA ILE A 384 -2.43 -2.72 -8.16
C ILE A 384 -1.92 -3.99 -8.86
N GLN A 385 -2.44 -5.15 -8.47
CA GLN A 385 -2.13 -6.43 -9.13
C GLN A 385 -2.43 -6.36 -10.63
N ALA A 386 -3.60 -5.83 -11.03
CA ALA A 386 -3.99 -5.71 -12.43
C ALA A 386 -3.07 -4.75 -13.21
N ALA A 387 -2.65 -3.64 -12.62
CA ALA A 387 -1.70 -2.72 -13.24
C ALA A 387 -0.33 -3.38 -13.49
N TYR A 388 0.10 -4.26 -12.57
CA TYR A 388 1.28 -5.10 -12.82
C TYR A 388 1.07 -6.08 -13.96
N VAL A 389 -0.05 -6.84 -13.97
CA VAL A 389 -0.36 -7.82 -15.04
C VAL A 389 -0.28 -7.17 -16.42
N ALA A 390 -0.87 -5.99 -16.57
CA ALA A 390 -1.04 -5.36 -17.86
C ALA A 390 0.27 -4.82 -18.44
N ASN A 391 1.22 -4.42 -17.59
CA ASN A 391 2.36 -3.60 -18.01
C ASN A 391 3.74 -4.19 -17.65
N ALA A 392 3.79 -5.36 -17.00
CA ALA A 392 5.05 -6.01 -16.68
C ALA A 392 5.81 -6.41 -17.96
N SER A 393 7.12 -6.15 -17.98
CA SER A 393 8.01 -6.50 -19.10
C SER A 393 8.30 -8.02 -19.20
N TYR A 394 7.80 -8.82 -18.26
CA TYR A 394 7.98 -10.26 -18.19
C TYR A 394 6.69 -10.97 -17.76
N SER A 395 6.58 -12.26 -18.04
CA SER A 395 5.49 -13.10 -17.54
C SER A 395 5.59 -13.23 -16.02
N VAL A 396 4.81 -12.43 -15.28
CA VAL A 396 4.71 -12.54 -13.83
C VAL A 396 4.04 -13.88 -13.50
N PRO A 397 4.70 -14.81 -12.77
CA PRO A 397 4.08 -16.04 -12.32
C PRO A 397 3.09 -15.69 -11.22
N PHE A 398 1.83 -15.47 -11.59
CA PHE A 398 0.78 -15.17 -10.64
C PHE A 398 0.55 -16.35 -9.72
N ALA A 399 0.81 -16.13 -8.43
CA ALA A 399 0.36 -17.02 -7.38
C ALA A 399 -1.10 -16.70 -7.06
N ALA A 400 -1.91 -17.73 -6.83
CA ALA A 400 -3.23 -17.53 -6.24
C ALA A 400 -3.08 -16.87 -4.87
N THR A 401 -3.98 -15.95 -4.55
CA THR A 401 -4.07 -15.39 -3.19
C THR A 401 -4.27 -16.54 -2.20
N PRO A 402 -3.45 -16.64 -1.14
CA PRO A 402 -3.67 -17.64 -0.11
C PRO A 402 -5.02 -17.41 0.58
N ALA A 403 -5.58 -18.45 1.20
CA ALA A 403 -6.78 -18.31 2.01
C ALA A 403 -6.52 -17.32 3.16
N GLY A 404 -7.45 -16.39 3.39
CA GLY A 404 -7.34 -15.43 4.47
C GLY A 404 -7.32 -16.10 5.85
N ILE A 405 -6.68 -15.44 6.81
CA ILE A 405 -6.63 -15.92 8.18
C ILE A 405 -8.02 -15.74 8.82
N PRO A 406 -8.60 -16.79 9.42
CA PRO A 406 -9.90 -16.71 10.07
C PRO A 406 -9.91 -15.69 11.20
N HIS A 407 -10.97 -14.90 11.25
CA HIS A 407 -11.29 -14.02 12.37
C HIS A 407 -12.52 -14.55 13.09
N ILE A 408 -12.66 -14.20 14.37
CA ILE A 408 -13.95 -14.33 15.06
C ILE A 408 -15.01 -13.49 14.34
N SER A 409 -16.28 -13.85 14.50
CA SER A 409 -17.39 -12.94 14.21
C SER A 409 -17.58 -11.97 15.37
N ASP A 410 -18.15 -10.80 15.07
CA ASP A 410 -18.48 -9.83 16.11
C ASP A 410 -19.45 -10.42 17.13
N GLY A 411 -19.07 -10.38 18.40
CA GLY A 411 -19.86 -10.93 19.49
C GLY A 411 -19.69 -12.44 19.74
N ASP A 412 -18.84 -13.15 18.98
CA ASP A 412 -18.53 -14.57 19.25
C ASP A 412 -17.91 -14.77 20.64
N ILE A 413 -17.14 -13.78 21.10
CA ILE A 413 -16.62 -13.72 22.45
C ILE A 413 -17.44 -12.69 23.23
N ALA A 414 -18.07 -13.15 24.31
CA ALA A 414 -18.86 -12.28 25.19
C ALA A 414 -18.00 -11.15 25.77
N ALA A 415 -18.56 -9.94 25.79
CA ALA A 415 -17.91 -8.80 26.42
C ALA A 415 -17.67 -9.07 27.92
N VAL A 416 -16.53 -8.62 28.43
CA VAL A 416 -16.19 -8.70 29.86
C VAL A 416 -16.53 -7.36 30.51
N PRO A 417 -17.61 -7.27 31.31
CA PRO A 417 -17.93 -6.04 32.04
C PRO A 417 -16.88 -5.76 33.13
N SER A 418 -16.72 -4.49 33.50
CA SER A 418 -15.74 -4.07 34.50
C SER A 418 -15.94 -4.72 35.88
N SER A 419 -17.16 -5.19 36.19
CA SER A 419 -17.50 -5.94 37.40
C SER A 419 -16.87 -7.35 37.48
N GLN A 420 -16.37 -7.88 36.36
CA GLN A 420 -15.70 -9.20 36.30
C GLN A 420 -14.16 -9.08 36.30
N LEU A 421 -13.63 -7.86 36.38
CA LEU A 421 -12.19 -7.62 36.38
C LEU A 421 -11.61 -7.70 37.79
N THR A 422 -10.34 -8.11 37.86
CA THR A 422 -9.52 -8.04 39.06
C THR A 422 -8.35 -7.07 38.84
N TYR A 423 -7.78 -6.51 39.91
CA TYR A 423 -6.93 -5.33 39.84
C TYR A 423 -5.63 -5.46 40.64
N CYS A 424 -4.56 -4.85 40.11
CA CYS A 424 -3.29 -4.64 40.79
C CYS A 424 -2.87 -3.17 40.64
N GLY A 425 -2.52 -2.48 41.72
CA GLY A 425 -1.96 -1.14 41.64
C GLY A 425 -0.54 -1.16 41.10
N LEU A 426 -0.15 -0.12 40.35
CA LEU A 426 1.24 0.03 39.92
C LEU A 426 2.14 0.49 41.08
N LEU A 427 1.75 1.56 41.78
CA LEU A 427 2.58 2.20 42.81
C LEU A 427 2.70 1.35 44.09
N PRO A 428 1.63 0.74 44.62
CA PRO A 428 1.72 -0.17 45.76
C PRO A 428 2.43 -1.47 45.33
N GLY A 429 3.76 -1.50 45.40
CA GLY A 429 4.58 -2.64 44.97
C GLY A 429 5.91 -2.25 44.30
N LEU A 430 6.12 -0.97 43.97
CA LEU A 430 7.36 -0.49 43.38
C LEU A 430 8.37 -0.05 44.44
N ASN A 431 9.57 -0.63 44.39
CA ASN A 431 10.72 -0.19 45.17
C ASN A 431 11.51 0.88 44.39
N LEU A 432 11.56 2.11 44.91
CA LEU A 432 12.31 3.22 44.32
C LEU A 432 13.80 3.10 44.69
N THR A 433 14.51 2.20 44.02
CA THR A 433 15.89 1.82 44.38
C THR A 433 16.95 2.74 43.79
N ILE A 434 16.65 3.49 42.73
CA ILE A 434 17.62 4.35 42.06
C ILE A 434 17.59 5.73 42.70
N GLN A 435 18.72 6.17 43.26
CA GLN A 435 18.83 7.46 43.94
C GLN A 435 19.79 8.37 43.18
N ASN A 436 19.38 9.60 42.92
CA ASN A 436 20.27 10.60 42.32
C ASN A 436 19.87 12.03 42.70
N ARG A 437 20.82 12.97 42.63
CA ARG A 437 20.52 14.39 42.93
C ARG A 437 19.51 14.97 41.95
N LEU A 438 19.58 14.61 40.67
CA LEU A 438 18.68 15.02 39.59
C LEU A 438 17.95 13.80 39.01
N PRO A 439 16.79 13.95 38.35
CA PRO A 439 16.15 12.84 37.66
C PRO A 439 17.08 12.24 36.59
N GLN A 440 16.90 10.96 36.32
CA GLN A 440 17.64 10.20 35.29
C GLN A 440 16.67 9.67 34.26
N THR A 441 17.06 9.71 32.99
CA THR A 441 16.21 9.18 31.92
C THR A 441 16.05 7.66 32.05
N MET A 442 15.06 7.10 31.36
CA MET A 442 14.80 5.67 31.33
C MET A 442 15.98 4.86 30.82
N GLU A 443 16.73 5.39 29.86
CA GLU A 443 17.95 4.76 29.31
C GLU A 443 19.06 4.73 30.35
N ALA A 444 19.26 5.82 31.11
CA ALA A 444 20.26 5.87 32.17
C ALA A 444 19.90 4.92 33.32
N MET A 445 18.61 4.84 33.70
CA MET A 445 18.12 3.87 34.68
C MET A 445 18.31 2.42 34.21
N ALA A 446 17.93 2.11 32.97
CA ALA A 446 18.11 0.78 32.40
C ALA A 446 19.59 0.39 32.32
N LEU A 447 20.46 1.29 31.86
CA LEU A 447 21.91 1.07 31.82
C LEU A 447 22.48 0.75 33.20
N ALA A 448 22.04 1.48 34.24
CA ALA A 448 22.45 1.22 35.61
C ALA A 448 21.97 -0.15 36.13
N LEU A 449 20.73 -0.54 35.81
CA LEU A 449 20.15 -1.83 36.20
C LEU A 449 20.83 -3.01 35.49
N ASN A 450 21.26 -2.82 34.25
CA ASN A 450 21.82 -3.89 33.42
C ASN A 450 23.30 -4.19 33.67
N LYS A 451 24.04 -3.29 34.33
CA LYS A 451 25.50 -3.36 34.50
C LYS A 451 26.03 -4.71 35.00
N ASN A 452 25.23 -5.46 35.77
CA ASN A 452 25.61 -6.76 36.32
C ASN A 452 24.58 -7.87 36.02
N GLN A 453 23.71 -7.69 35.02
CA GLN A 453 22.68 -8.67 34.65
C GLN A 453 23.14 -9.51 33.44
N PRO A 454 22.81 -10.81 33.38
CA PRO A 454 23.01 -11.59 32.16
C PRO A 454 22.10 -11.07 31.04
N ALA A 455 22.50 -11.28 29.78
CA ALA A 455 21.83 -10.79 28.57
C ALA A 455 20.30 -10.93 28.58
N SER A 456 19.82 -12.10 29.01
CA SER A 456 18.41 -12.51 29.02
C SER A 456 17.59 -11.95 30.18
N ALA A 457 18.22 -11.30 31.16
CA ALA A 457 17.57 -10.74 32.36
C ALA A 457 17.62 -9.20 32.42
N GLY A 458 18.25 -8.55 31.44
CA GLY A 458 18.33 -7.10 31.44
C GLY A 458 17.03 -6.41 31.07
N VAL A 459 16.96 -5.15 31.49
CA VAL A 459 15.85 -4.23 31.38
C VAL A 459 16.03 -3.41 30.10
N TYR A 460 15.08 -3.54 29.17
CA TYR A 460 15.00 -2.64 28.02
C TYR A 460 14.41 -1.28 28.47
N PRO A 461 14.90 -0.13 27.98
CA PRO A 461 14.45 1.19 28.42
C PRO A 461 13.08 1.58 27.84
N SER A 462 12.04 0.87 28.25
CA SER A 462 10.63 1.06 27.86
C SER A 462 9.70 0.91 29.07
N GLY A 463 8.39 1.04 28.86
CA GLY A 463 7.40 0.90 29.92
C GLY A 463 7.12 2.21 30.67
N VAL A 464 7.19 2.17 32.00
CA VAL A 464 6.79 3.26 32.90
C VAL A 464 7.94 3.63 33.85
N ALA A 465 8.20 4.92 34.00
CA ALA A 465 9.18 5.45 34.93
C ALA A 465 8.51 6.21 36.07
N ILE A 466 9.00 6.03 37.29
CA ILE A 466 8.47 6.66 38.50
C ILE A 466 9.58 7.50 39.12
N TYR A 467 9.28 8.75 39.43
CA TYR A 467 10.18 9.72 40.02
C TYR A 467 9.56 10.29 41.29
N GLN A 468 10.28 10.25 42.40
CA GLN A 468 9.82 10.77 43.68
C GLN A 468 10.81 11.76 44.27
N THR A 469 10.31 12.86 44.81
CA THR A 469 11.07 13.85 45.57
C THR A 469 10.14 14.52 46.61
N THR A 470 10.64 15.54 47.30
CA THR A 470 9.91 16.32 48.29
C THR A 470 9.68 17.75 47.78
N LEU A 471 8.46 18.25 47.89
CA LEU A 471 8.12 19.64 47.61
C LEU A 471 8.71 20.59 48.67
N PRO A 472 8.90 21.89 48.36
CA PRO A 472 9.45 22.85 49.30
C PRO A 472 8.75 22.84 50.67
N ALA A 473 9.54 22.98 51.74
CA ALA A 473 9.09 22.91 53.13
C ALA A 473 8.02 23.95 53.50
N SER A 474 7.89 25.03 52.73
CA SER A 474 6.85 26.05 52.94
C SER A 474 5.43 25.53 52.71
N GLY A 475 5.26 24.45 51.93
CA GLY A 475 3.95 24.07 51.39
C GLY A 475 3.34 25.17 50.49
N GLY A 476 2.07 25.02 50.15
CA GLY A 476 1.30 25.98 49.35
C GLY A 476 1.09 25.56 47.89
N ASN A 477 0.97 26.55 47.01
CA ASN A 477 0.74 26.33 45.59
C ASN A 477 2.08 26.31 44.83
N PHE A 478 2.25 25.32 43.95
CA PHE A 478 3.46 25.17 43.14
C PHE A 478 3.08 25.04 41.66
N THR A 479 3.78 25.78 40.80
CA THR A 479 3.82 25.50 39.37
C THR A 479 5.09 24.72 39.08
N LEU A 480 4.90 23.49 38.60
CA LEU A 480 5.97 22.66 38.08
C LEU A 480 6.33 23.07 36.66
N THR A 481 7.61 23.31 36.42
CA THR A 481 8.21 23.51 35.10
C THR A 481 9.43 22.60 34.94
N PHE A 482 9.88 22.41 33.71
CA PHE A 482 10.86 21.40 33.37
C PHE A 482 11.85 21.98 32.36
N ASP A 483 13.13 21.64 32.51
CA ASP A 483 14.10 21.84 31.43
C ASP A 483 13.69 21.01 30.20
N ARG A 484 13.24 19.77 30.43
CA ARG A 484 12.61 18.91 29.42
C ARG A 484 11.35 18.28 30.01
N ALA A 485 10.19 18.69 29.50
CA ALA A 485 8.92 18.14 29.95
C ALA A 485 8.80 16.65 29.59
N PRO A 486 8.13 15.84 30.43
CA PRO A 486 7.90 14.43 30.11
C PRO A 486 6.91 14.27 28.96
N ASP A 487 7.13 13.25 28.13
CA ASP A 487 6.31 12.99 26.95
C ASP A 487 4.85 12.69 27.27
N TYR A 488 4.61 11.99 28.39
CA TYR A 488 3.29 11.68 28.91
C TYR A 488 3.39 11.31 30.39
N ALA A 489 2.81 12.11 31.29
CA ALA A 489 2.96 11.90 32.72
C ALA A 489 1.80 12.41 33.59
N LEU A 490 1.66 11.77 34.74
CA LEU A 490 0.78 12.17 35.84
C LEU A 490 1.62 12.53 37.06
N ALA A 491 1.14 13.51 37.84
CA ALA A 491 1.75 13.86 39.12
C ALA A 491 0.81 13.54 40.29
N PHE A 492 1.41 13.12 41.40
CA PHE A 492 0.74 12.76 42.64
C PHE A 492 1.43 13.47 43.81
N VAL A 493 0.64 13.95 44.76
CA VAL A 493 1.11 14.52 46.01
C VAL A 493 0.61 13.64 47.16
N ASN A 494 1.53 13.10 47.95
CA ASN A 494 1.24 12.15 49.03
C ASN A 494 0.34 10.98 48.55
N GLY A 495 0.60 10.46 47.34
CA GLY A 495 -0.14 9.34 46.75
C GLY A 495 -1.50 9.70 46.13
N VAL A 496 -1.94 10.96 46.19
CA VAL A 496 -3.19 11.44 45.60
C VAL A 496 -2.89 12.21 44.31
N ARG A 497 -3.66 11.96 43.24
CA ARG A 497 -3.46 12.64 41.95
C ARG A 497 -3.58 14.16 42.11
N ALA A 498 -2.52 14.88 41.74
CA ALA A 498 -2.38 16.31 42.02
C ALA A 498 -3.25 17.18 41.11
N SER A 499 -3.55 16.70 39.90
CA SER A 499 -4.35 17.41 38.89
C SER A 499 -4.96 16.41 37.90
N SER A 500 -6.10 16.77 37.31
CA SER A 500 -6.67 16.06 36.16
C SER A 500 -5.86 16.27 34.89
N GLN A 501 -5.02 17.30 34.83
CA GLN A 501 -4.13 17.57 33.70
C GLN A 501 -3.13 16.43 33.51
N VAL A 502 -2.83 16.13 32.25
CA VAL A 502 -1.78 15.20 31.86
C VAL A 502 -0.65 16.01 31.26
N LEU A 503 0.56 15.89 31.81
CA LEU A 503 1.75 16.47 31.19
C LEU A 503 2.04 15.69 29.92
N SER A 504 2.23 16.37 28.80
CA SER A 504 2.45 15.72 27.51
C SER A 504 3.19 16.63 26.54
N THR A 505 4.16 16.07 25.81
CA THR A 505 4.81 16.74 24.68
C THR A 505 4.13 16.41 23.34
N ALA A 506 3.10 15.56 23.35
CA ALA A 506 2.37 15.17 22.15
C ALA A 506 1.70 16.37 21.47
N SER A 507 1.90 16.53 20.16
CA SER A 507 1.28 17.59 19.36
C SER A 507 0.93 17.12 17.94
N ASN A 508 -0.21 17.58 17.42
CA ASN A 508 -0.56 17.36 16.01
C ASN A 508 -1.62 18.30 15.41
N GLY A 509 -1.82 19.49 15.99
CA GLY A 509 -2.84 20.45 15.55
C GLY A 509 -4.22 20.21 16.17
N ALA A 510 -4.57 18.97 16.53
CA ALA A 510 -5.69 18.67 17.44
C ALA A 510 -5.24 18.65 18.91
N LEU A 511 -3.99 18.26 19.15
CA LEU A 511 -3.36 18.22 20.47
C LEU A 511 -2.29 19.32 20.60
N SER A 512 -2.31 20.02 21.74
CA SER A 512 -1.30 20.99 22.15
C SER A 512 -0.49 20.46 23.35
N PRO A 513 0.84 20.63 23.36
CA PRO A 513 1.66 20.23 24.49
C PRO A 513 1.22 20.89 25.80
N THR A 514 1.21 20.12 26.88
CA THR A 514 1.01 20.61 28.25
C THR A 514 2.28 20.32 29.04
N THR A 515 3.14 21.31 29.16
CA THR A 515 4.52 21.17 29.68
C THR A 515 4.73 21.83 31.04
N SER A 516 3.66 22.23 31.72
CA SER A 516 3.69 22.74 33.09
C SER A 516 2.48 22.22 33.86
N LEU A 517 2.61 22.08 35.18
CA LEU A 517 1.53 21.57 36.03
C LEU A 517 1.37 22.43 37.29
N THR A 518 0.14 22.80 37.64
CA THR A 518 -0.14 23.45 38.92
C THR A 518 -0.55 22.43 39.98
N ILE A 519 0.07 22.52 41.14
CA ILE A 519 -0.25 21.80 42.38
C ILE A 519 -0.80 22.82 43.35
N SER A 520 -1.98 22.55 43.92
CA SER A 520 -2.64 23.45 44.87
C SER A 520 -2.63 22.90 46.29
N ASN A 521 -2.43 23.78 47.26
CA ASN A 521 -2.55 23.49 48.70
C ASN A 521 -1.72 22.28 49.18
N ALA A 522 -0.50 22.11 48.65
CA ALA A 522 0.39 21.05 49.10
C ALA A 522 0.84 21.30 50.55
N ALA A 523 0.80 20.26 51.38
CA ALA A 523 1.31 20.35 52.75
C ALA A 523 2.83 20.63 52.75
N PRO A 524 3.36 21.24 53.83
CA PRO A 524 4.81 21.32 54.07
C PRO A 524 5.50 19.97 53.89
N ASN A 525 6.59 19.93 53.12
CA ASN A 525 7.37 18.72 52.83
C ASN A 525 6.55 17.57 52.20
N ALA A 526 5.49 17.89 51.45
CA ALA A 526 4.71 16.86 50.77
C ALA A 526 5.56 16.09 49.75
N THR A 527 5.30 14.78 49.65
CA THR A 527 5.97 13.91 48.67
C THR A 527 5.35 14.15 47.30
N LEU A 528 6.18 14.49 46.31
CA LEU A 528 5.80 14.56 44.91
C LEU A 528 6.23 13.27 44.22
N GLN A 529 5.31 12.62 43.51
CA GLN A 529 5.60 11.57 42.56
C GLN A 529 5.20 12.00 41.15
N ILE A 530 6.06 11.79 40.17
CA ILE A 530 5.75 11.95 38.75
C ILE A 530 5.90 10.58 38.10
N VAL A 531 4.83 10.10 37.48
CA VAL A 531 4.76 8.81 36.79
C VAL A 531 4.71 9.07 35.29
N CYS A 532 5.71 8.60 34.55
CA CYS A 532 5.88 8.83 33.12
C CYS A 532 5.62 7.55 32.32
N MET A 533 4.73 7.62 31.32
CA MET A 533 4.47 6.56 30.34
C MET A 533 4.72 7.10 28.93
N PRO A 534 6.00 7.26 28.51
CA PRO A 534 6.34 7.97 27.29
C PRO A 534 5.80 7.29 26.02
N PHE A 535 5.84 8.02 24.91
CA PHE A 535 5.74 7.45 23.56
C PHE A 535 7.10 6.91 23.11
N GLY A 536 7.15 6.27 21.94
CA GLY A 536 8.42 5.89 21.34
C GLY A 536 9.32 7.10 21.06
N ARG A 537 10.62 6.83 20.98
CA ARG A 537 11.64 7.81 20.60
C ARG A 537 11.42 8.30 19.18
N VAL A 538 11.75 9.57 18.99
CA VAL A 538 11.73 10.18 17.67
C VAL A 538 12.64 9.39 16.75
N ASN A 539 12.10 9.04 15.59
CA ASN A 539 12.83 8.36 14.52
C ASN A 539 13.12 9.28 13.35
N TYR A 540 12.39 10.38 13.21
CA TYR A 540 12.58 11.37 12.16
C TYR A 540 11.92 12.71 12.53
N GLY A 541 12.39 13.82 11.98
CA GLY A 541 11.73 15.13 12.06
C GLY A 541 12.53 16.21 12.80
N ALA A 542 11.85 17.31 13.14
CA ALA A 542 12.44 18.47 13.79
C ALA A 542 12.80 18.18 15.26
N GLY A 543 13.78 18.88 15.81
CA GLY A 543 14.33 18.61 17.15
C GLY A 543 15.44 17.56 17.20
N GLY A 544 15.62 16.78 16.12
CA GLY A 544 16.66 15.77 16.00
C GLY A 544 16.51 14.59 16.98
N MET A 545 17.51 13.72 17.02
CA MET A 545 17.50 12.49 17.85
C MET A 545 18.42 12.59 19.09
N ASN A 546 19.13 13.70 19.28
CA ASN A 546 20.16 13.86 20.32
C ASN A 546 19.59 13.83 21.76
N ALA A 547 18.41 14.42 21.96
CA ALA A 547 17.79 14.63 23.27
C ALA A 547 16.57 13.72 23.53
N GLU A 548 16.58 12.51 22.95
CA GLU A 548 15.47 11.54 23.03
C GLU A 548 15.44 10.66 24.28
N GLY A 549 16.22 11.02 25.31
CA GLY A 549 16.15 10.35 26.61
C GLY A 549 14.75 10.45 27.22
N LYS A 550 14.07 9.33 27.40
CA LYS A 550 12.66 9.30 27.86
C LYS A 550 12.53 9.41 29.37
N GLY A 551 11.34 9.85 29.83
CA GLY A 551 11.07 10.12 31.24
C GLY A 551 11.39 11.57 31.62
N LEU A 552 11.96 11.77 32.81
CA LEU A 552 12.45 13.09 33.24
C LEU A 552 13.96 13.17 33.07
N SER A 553 14.44 14.36 32.70
CA SER A 553 15.86 14.67 32.58
C SER A 553 16.12 16.10 33.03
N LEU A 554 17.36 16.39 33.44
CA LEU A 554 17.79 17.72 33.86
C LEU A 554 16.94 18.24 35.05
N ASN A 555 16.71 19.55 35.17
CA ASN A 555 16.01 20.10 36.32
C ASN A 555 14.49 20.05 36.16
N VAL A 556 13.82 19.79 37.29
CA VAL A 556 12.41 20.06 37.50
C VAL A 556 12.31 21.15 38.54
N TYR A 557 11.50 22.17 38.29
CA TYR A 557 11.36 23.32 39.17
C TYR A 557 9.98 23.37 39.81
N ALA A 558 9.92 23.82 41.05
CA ALA A 558 8.69 24.25 41.71
C ALA A 558 8.78 25.76 41.97
N ASN A 559 7.94 26.57 41.31
CA ASN A 559 8.01 28.04 41.35
C ASN A 559 9.42 28.60 41.07
N GLY A 560 10.15 27.98 40.12
CA GLY A 560 11.52 28.35 39.75
C GLY A 560 12.62 27.79 40.65
N ALA A 561 12.30 27.14 41.77
CA ALA A 561 13.28 26.46 42.61
C ALA A 561 13.50 25.01 42.14
N ALA A 562 14.75 24.62 41.86
CA ALA A 562 15.07 23.27 41.40
C ALA A 562 14.83 22.23 42.49
N LEU A 563 14.08 21.17 42.15
CA LEU A 563 13.85 20.01 42.99
C LEU A 563 15.00 19.03 42.87
N ILE A 564 15.48 18.53 44.01
CA ILE A 564 16.67 17.67 44.12
C ILE A 564 16.37 16.41 44.95
N ASN A 565 17.29 15.46 44.96
CA ASN A 565 17.22 14.20 45.71
C ASN A 565 16.03 13.34 45.27
N TRP A 566 16.18 12.75 44.10
CA TRP A 566 15.18 11.93 43.44
C TRP A 566 15.39 10.44 43.73
N SER A 567 14.31 9.79 44.17
CA SER A 567 14.18 8.34 44.23
C SER A 567 13.37 7.84 43.04
N MET A 568 13.86 6.85 42.30
CA MET A 568 13.31 6.47 41.00
C MET A 568 13.21 4.95 40.83
N ALA A 569 12.28 4.53 39.97
CA ALA A 569 12.17 3.15 39.49
C ALA A 569 11.75 3.11 38.02
N LEU A 570 12.18 2.05 37.33
CA LEU A 570 11.76 1.71 35.98
C LEU A 570 10.95 0.41 36.00
N ALA A 571 9.70 0.48 35.56
CA ALA A 571 8.82 -0.67 35.35
C ALA A 571 8.78 -1.00 33.84
N PRO A 572 9.55 -2.01 33.36
CA PRO A 572 9.64 -2.31 31.94
C PRO A 572 8.34 -2.88 31.34
N LEU A 573 7.43 -3.35 32.19
CA LEU A 573 6.21 -4.07 31.81
C LEU A 573 6.49 -5.28 30.93
N SER A 574 7.55 -6.03 31.26
CA SER A 574 7.88 -7.27 30.57
C SER A 574 6.82 -8.35 30.84
N ALA A 575 6.73 -9.35 29.96
CA ALA A 575 5.82 -10.48 30.15
C ALA A 575 6.00 -11.14 31.54
N ALA A 576 7.25 -11.28 31.99
CA ALA A 576 7.56 -11.82 33.31
C ALA A 576 7.07 -10.92 34.46
N GLN A 577 7.25 -9.60 34.34
CA GLN A 577 6.74 -8.65 35.34
C GLN A 577 5.21 -8.69 35.42
N VAL A 578 4.53 -8.70 34.26
CA VAL A 578 3.06 -8.74 34.19
C VAL A 578 2.52 -10.06 34.76
N ALA A 579 3.18 -11.18 34.48
CA ALA A 579 2.80 -12.50 35.00
C ALA A 579 2.97 -12.62 36.53
N ALA A 580 3.92 -11.88 37.12
CA ALA A 580 4.18 -11.88 38.55
C ALA A 580 3.22 -10.99 39.37
N LEU A 581 2.34 -10.23 38.71
CA LEU A 581 1.39 -9.35 39.39
C LEU A 581 0.36 -10.15 40.19
N THR A 582 0.03 -9.63 41.38
CA THR A 582 -1.03 -10.19 42.24
C THR A 582 -2.28 -9.33 42.14
N PHE A 583 -3.40 -9.94 41.75
CA PHE A 583 -4.66 -9.24 41.51
C PHE A 583 -5.65 -9.44 42.65
N SER A 584 -6.44 -8.40 42.93
CA SER A 584 -7.50 -8.37 43.95
C SER A 584 -8.83 -7.91 43.35
N ALA A 585 -9.93 -8.01 44.10
CA ALA A 585 -11.25 -7.62 43.59
C ALA A 585 -11.47 -6.09 43.52
N THR A 586 -10.59 -5.28 44.13
CA THR A 586 -10.82 -3.84 44.30
C THR A 586 -9.81 -3.02 43.49
N ALA A 587 -10.31 -2.07 42.70
CA ALA A 587 -9.47 -1.14 41.97
C ALA A 587 -8.67 -0.22 42.93
N PRO A 588 -7.44 0.17 42.58
CA PRO A 588 -6.64 1.08 43.40
C PRO A 588 -7.32 2.44 43.61
N ALA A 589 -7.23 2.97 44.83
CA ALA A 589 -7.75 4.29 45.17
C ALA A 589 -6.90 5.44 44.57
N GLY A 590 -7.46 6.64 44.52
CA GLY A 590 -6.70 7.87 44.21
C GLY A 590 -6.38 8.10 42.74
N SER A 591 -7.08 7.41 41.82
CA SER A 591 -6.88 7.52 40.37
C SER A 591 -5.43 7.24 39.94
N GLN A 592 -4.79 6.30 40.61
CA GLN A 592 -3.43 5.84 40.28
C GLN A 592 -3.48 4.87 39.08
N PRO A 593 -2.41 4.78 38.27
CA PRO A 593 -2.29 3.77 37.24
C PRO A 593 -2.41 2.35 37.82
N PHE A 594 -3.07 1.47 37.08
CA PHE A 594 -3.37 0.12 37.55
C PHE A 594 -3.38 -0.90 36.43
N PHE A 595 -3.28 -2.17 36.80
CA PHE A 595 -3.52 -3.31 35.93
C PHE A 595 -4.89 -3.89 36.22
N ALA A 596 -5.68 -4.15 35.19
CA ALA A 596 -6.90 -4.93 35.25
C ALA A 596 -6.71 -6.26 34.52
N LYS A 597 -7.22 -7.36 35.08
CA LYS A 597 -7.13 -8.70 34.52
C LYS A 597 -8.52 -9.26 34.27
N ALA A 598 -8.70 -9.81 33.07
CA ALA A 598 -9.82 -10.62 32.65
C ALA A 598 -9.35 -12.02 32.25
N THR A 599 -10.26 -12.99 32.38
CA THR A 599 -10.11 -14.32 31.79
C THR A 599 -11.25 -14.54 30.80
N VAL A 600 -10.93 -14.93 29.58
CA VAL A 600 -11.92 -15.25 28.54
C VAL A 600 -11.73 -16.69 28.07
N ASN A 601 -12.82 -17.39 27.81
CA ASN A 601 -12.76 -18.76 27.30
C ASN A 601 -13.00 -18.75 25.78
N ILE A 602 -12.05 -19.27 25.01
CA ILE A 602 -12.08 -19.26 23.55
C ILE A 602 -12.10 -20.70 23.05
N ALA A 603 -13.14 -21.10 22.33
CA ALA A 603 -13.24 -22.46 21.80
C ALA A 603 -12.23 -22.71 20.68
N THR A 604 -12.22 -21.81 19.68
CA THR A 604 -11.36 -21.88 18.50
C THR A 604 -10.53 -20.61 18.40
N PRO A 605 -9.20 -20.68 18.61
CA PRO A 605 -8.30 -19.54 18.40
C PRO A 605 -8.41 -19.00 16.97
N GLN A 606 -8.75 -17.72 16.86
CA GLN A 606 -8.85 -16.98 15.59
C GLN A 606 -8.39 -15.54 15.83
N ASP A 607 -8.05 -14.83 14.76
CA ASP A 607 -7.70 -13.43 14.85
C ASP A 607 -8.89 -12.61 15.39
N MET A 608 -8.60 -11.62 16.24
CA MET A 608 -9.63 -10.73 16.80
C MET A 608 -9.08 -9.34 17.04
N TYR A 609 -9.98 -8.40 17.30
CA TYR A 609 -9.67 -7.04 17.71
C TYR A 609 -10.30 -6.76 19.07
N ILE A 610 -9.50 -6.24 20.00
CA ILE A 610 -9.95 -5.85 21.35
C ILE A 610 -10.28 -4.37 21.34
N ASP A 611 -11.53 -4.02 21.64
CA ASP A 611 -12.01 -2.64 21.67
C ASP A 611 -11.73 -1.95 23.00
N MET A 612 -10.98 -0.85 22.91
CA MET A 612 -10.54 -0.04 24.03
C MET A 612 -11.36 1.26 24.17
N SER A 613 -12.48 1.39 23.45
CA SER A 613 -13.33 2.59 23.46
C SER A 613 -13.85 2.96 24.85
N ALA A 614 -13.97 2.00 25.76
CA ALA A 614 -14.37 2.23 27.15
C ALA A 614 -13.22 2.60 28.10
N TRP A 615 -11.98 2.68 27.59
CA TRP A 615 -10.75 2.88 28.38
C TRP A 615 -10.06 4.21 28.04
N GLY A 616 -9.04 4.58 28.82
CA GLY A 616 -8.29 5.82 28.65
C GLY A 616 -7.07 5.66 27.74
N SER A 617 -5.92 5.37 28.35
CA SER A 617 -4.69 5.06 27.63
C SER A 617 -3.82 4.11 28.43
N GLY A 618 -3.06 3.27 27.72
CA GLY A 618 -2.11 2.36 28.33
C GLY A 618 -1.77 1.22 27.39
N TYR A 619 -1.60 0.01 27.91
CA TYR A 619 -1.15 -1.17 27.14
C TYR A 619 -2.04 -2.39 27.39
N VAL A 620 -2.17 -3.27 26.40
CA VAL A 620 -2.91 -4.53 26.51
C VAL A 620 -1.98 -5.72 26.33
N PHE A 621 -2.15 -6.73 27.17
CA PHE A 621 -1.41 -7.98 27.13
C PHE A 621 -2.37 -9.15 26.98
N VAL A 622 -2.06 -10.10 26.11
CA VAL A 622 -2.83 -11.34 25.93
C VAL A 622 -1.88 -12.51 26.08
N ASN A 623 -2.13 -13.37 27.07
CA ASN A 623 -1.27 -14.51 27.40
C ASN A 623 0.22 -14.13 27.55
N GLY A 624 0.50 -12.91 28.04
CA GLY A 624 1.86 -12.37 28.19
C GLY A 624 2.42 -11.64 26.96
N HIS A 625 1.79 -11.73 25.80
CA HIS A 625 2.15 -10.95 24.62
C HIS A 625 1.62 -9.52 24.72
N ASN A 626 2.48 -8.53 24.60
CA ASN A 626 2.10 -7.11 24.62
C ASN A 626 1.58 -6.67 23.25
N LEU A 627 0.28 -6.46 23.13
CA LEU A 627 -0.36 -6.03 21.87
C LEU A 627 0.00 -4.59 21.49
N GLY A 628 0.49 -3.78 22.43
CA GLY A 628 0.88 -2.40 22.22
C GLY A 628 -0.04 -1.39 22.91
N ARG A 629 0.15 -0.11 22.56
CA ARG A 629 -0.50 1.03 23.20
C ARG A 629 -1.95 1.22 22.70
N TYR A 630 -2.87 1.57 23.59
CA TYR A 630 -4.12 2.24 23.22
C TYR A 630 -4.18 3.67 23.75
N TRP A 631 -4.86 4.56 23.03
CA TRP A 631 -5.16 5.92 23.51
C TRP A 631 -6.46 6.43 22.89
N THR A 632 -7.56 6.11 23.56
CA THR A 632 -8.92 6.25 23.01
C THR A 632 -9.32 7.71 22.77
N ALA A 633 -8.94 8.61 23.68
CA ALA A 633 -9.27 10.03 23.57
C ALA A 633 -8.52 10.73 22.43
N ALA A 634 -7.33 10.25 22.06
CA ALA A 634 -6.57 10.78 20.93
C ALA A 634 -7.05 10.18 19.60
N GLY A 635 -7.30 8.86 19.56
CA GLY A 635 -7.63 8.17 18.32
C GLY A 635 -6.52 8.30 17.24
N PRO A 636 -6.78 7.91 15.99
CA PRO A 636 -8.04 7.35 15.51
C PRO A 636 -8.21 5.88 15.87
N GLN A 637 -7.13 5.18 16.21
CA GLN A 637 -7.17 3.78 16.62
C GLN A 637 -7.90 3.61 17.96
N LYS A 638 -8.92 2.74 17.97
CA LYS A 638 -9.66 2.35 19.19
C LYS A 638 -9.60 0.86 19.49
N ARG A 639 -9.13 0.06 18.53
CA ARG A 639 -9.06 -1.39 18.62
C ARG A 639 -7.63 -1.86 18.40
N LEU A 640 -7.21 -2.87 19.15
CA LEU A 640 -5.90 -3.50 19.02
C LEU A 640 -6.04 -4.88 18.38
N TYR A 641 -5.24 -5.15 17.34
CA TYR A 641 -5.17 -6.45 16.71
C TYR A 641 -4.55 -7.49 17.66
N CYS A 642 -5.22 -8.61 17.81
CA CYS A 642 -4.77 -9.78 18.56
C CYS A 642 -4.68 -10.98 17.62
N PRO A 643 -3.45 -11.41 17.26
CA PRO A 643 -3.25 -12.61 16.45
C PRO A 643 -3.80 -13.87 17.13
N GLY A 644 -4.54 -14.68 16.39
CA GLY A 644 -5.08 -15.96 16.86
C GLY A 644 -4.00 -16.95 17.28
N VAL A 645 -2.80 -16.85 16.71
CA VAL A 645 -1.62 -17.66 17.09
C VAL A 645 -1.08 -17.37 18.50
N TRP A 646 -1.51 -16.28 19.14
CA TRP A 646 -1.20 -15.98 20.55
C TRP A 646 -2.31 -16.41 21.51
N LEU A 647 -3.39 -16.99 20.98
CA LEU A 647 -4.51 -17.52 21.75
C LEU A 647 -4.42 -19.03 21.86
N THR A 648 -4.98 -19.57 22.93
CA THR A 648 -5.12 -21.01 23.17
C THR A 648 -6.59 -21.42 23.20
N SER A 649 -6.91 -22.65 22.81
CA SER A 649 -8.24 -23.19 23.09
C SER A 649 -8.42 -23.30 24.61
N GLY A 650 -9.57 -22.85 25.11
CA GLY A 650 -9.87 -22.74 26.54
C GLY A 650 -9.57 -21.35 27.11
N SER A 651 -9.01 -21.32 28.32
CA SER A 651 -8.83 -20.10 29.10
C SER A 651 -7.66 -19.25 28.59
N ASN A 652 -7.93 -17.98 28.30
CA ASN A 652 -6.95 -16.97 27.90
C ASN A 652 -6.98 -15.81 28.89
N THR A 653 -5.80 -15.28 29.22
CA THR A 653 -5.67 -14.13 30.14
C THR A 653 -5.45 -12.85 29.37
N ILE A 654 -6.26 -11.83 29.68
CA ILE A 654 -6.09 -10.47 29.16
C ILE A 654 -5.74 -9.56 30.34
N VAL A 655 -4.65 -8.82 30.24
CA VAL A 655 -4.26 -7.79 31.21
C VAL A 655 -4.22 -6.44 30.52
N VAL A 656 -4.90 -5.45 31.08
CA VAL A 656 -4.88 -4.06 30.63
C VAL A 656 -4.12 -3.24 31.67
N PHE A 657 -3.05 -2.57 31.27
CA PHE A 657 -2.47 -1.49 32.05
C PHE A 657 -3.20 -0.20 31.70
N GLU A 658 -3.97 0.37 32.62
CA GLU A 658 -4.66 1.66 32.46
C GLU A 658 -3.89 2.76 33.20
N PHE A 659 -3.57 3.82 32.48
CA PHE A 659 -2.68 4.88 32.97
C PHE A 659 -3.41 6.13 33.46
N ILE A 660 -4.56 6.49 32.89
CA ILE A 660 -5.16 7.83 33.08
C ILE A 660 -6.45 7.76 33.88
N GLN A 661 -7.33 6.82 33.55
CA GLN A 661 -8.64 6.71 34.19
C GLN A 661 -8.49 6.12 35.59
N GLY A 662 -9.37 6.55 36.51
CA GLY A 662 -9.44 5.97 37.86
C GLY A 662 -10.31 4.71 37.95
N SER A 663 -10.91 4.27 36.84
CA SER A 663 -11.82 3.13 36.75
C SER A 663 -11.59 2.37 35.47
N ALA A 664 -11.87 1.06 35.48
CA ALA A 664 -11.76 0.21 34.29
C ALA A 664 -12.99 0.31 33.38
N GLY A 665 -12.74 0.21 32.08
CA GLY A 665 -13.77 -0.01 31.05
C GLY A 665 -14.17 -1.48 30.93
N SER A 666 -15.20 -1.76 30.14
CA SER A 666 -15.49 -3.12 29.66
C SER A 666 -14.56 -3.50 28.52
N LEU A 667 -14.33 -4.80 28.32
CA LEU A 667 -13.65 -5.32 27.13
C LEU A 667 -14.67 -5.91 26.17
N SER A 668 -14.58 -5.53 24.90
CA SER A 668 -15.40 -6.08 23.81
C SER A 668 -14.50 -6.58 22.70
N PHE A 669 -14.95 -7.62 22.00
CA PHE A 669 -14.18 -8.34 20.99
C PHE A 669 -14.90 -8.33 19.66
N TYR A 670 -14.13 -8.05 18.61
CA TYR A 670 -14.62 -7.92 17.25
C TYR A 670 -13.78 -8.79 16.31
N GLY A 671 -14.39 -9.20 15.20
CA GLY A 671 -13.65 -9.65 14.03
C GLY A 671 -13.03 -8.45 13.31
N ALA A 672 -13.02 -8.48 11.98
CA ALA A 672 -12.53 -7.36 11.16
C ALA A 672 -13.59 -6.28 10.85
N SER A 673 -14.82 -6.42 11.37
CA SER A 673 -15.94 -5.54 11.02
C SER A 673 -15.77 -4.11 11.58
N GLY A 674 -16.17 -3.10 10.82
CA GLY A 674 -16.25 -1.71 11.31
C GLY A 674 -14.90 -1.06 11.67
N MET A 675 -13.78 -1.58 11.16
CA MET A 675 -12.46 -0.95 11.30
C MET A 675 -12.48 0.40 10.55
N PRO A 676 -12.33 1.54 11.25
CA PRO A 676 -12.49 2.85 10.62
C PRO A 676 -11.28 3.16 9.72
N GLN A 677 -11.44 2.96 8.42
CA GLN A 677 -10.56 3.55 7.42
C GLN A 677 -11.27 4.74 6.77
N ASN A 678 -10.58 5.88 6.73
CA ASN A 678 -11.01 6.98 5.90
C ASN A 678 -10.52 6.71 4.48
N ILE A 679 -11.43 6.26 3.64
CA ILE A 679 -11.13 6.02 2.23
C ILE A 679 -11.13 7.39 1.54
N THR A 680 -9.95 7.80 1.08
CA THR A 680 -9.79 9.01 0.26
C THR A 680 -9.16 8.59 -1.09
N GLY A 681 -9.31 9.37 -2.15
CA GLY A 681 -9.17 8.83 -3.51
C GLY A 681 -10.46 8.12 -3.92
N PRO A 682 -10.81 8.08 -5.22
CA PRO A 682 -12.18 8.35 -5.63
C PRO A 682 -13.17 7.24 -5.20
N ALA A 683 -13.81 7.40 -4.05
CA ALA A 683 -15.24 7.12 -3.98
C ALA A 683 -15.89 8.24 -4.81
N SER A 684 -16.31 7.88 -6.02
CA SER A 684 -16.63 8.83 -7.10
C SER A 684 -15.37 9.51 -7.64
N THR A 685 -14.78 8.95 -8.69
CA THR A 685 -14.42 9.88 -9.77
C THR A 685 -15.71 10.64 -10.03
N THR A 686 -15.68 11.96 -10.16
CA THR A 686 -16.61 12.66 -11.05
C THR A 686 -16.43 12.05 -12.45
N ALA A 687 -16.76 10.76 -12.59
CA ALA A 687 -16.96 10.14 -13.86
C ALA A 687 -18.17 10.88 -14.38
N VAL A 688 -17.95 11.61 -15.47
CA VAL A 688 -19.01 11.86 -16.41
C VAL A 688 -19.76 10.52 -16.53
N PRO A 689 -21.04 10.45 -16.13
CA PRO A 689 -21.84 9.25 -16.35
C PRO A 689 -21.66 8.83 -17.81
N PRO A 690 -21.66 7.52 -18.13
CA PRO A 690 -21.51 7.09 -19.52
C PRO A 690 -22.42 7.95 -20.42
N PRO A 691 -21.93 8.52 -21.53
CA PRO A 691 -22.67 9.52 -22.30
C PRO A 691 -24.12 9.10 -22.50
N ALA A 692 -25.04 9.86 -21.89
CA ALA A 692 -26.46 9.57 -22.01
C ALA A 692 -26.89 9.75 -23.48
N ALA A 693 -27.84 8.91 -23.94
CA ALA A 693 -28.35 8.82 -25.31
C ALA A 693 -27.62 7.90 -26.29
N ASN A 694 -26.83 6.94 -25.79
CA ASN A 694 -26.27 5.86 -26.61
C ASN A 694 -26.74 4.47 -26.14
N THR A 695 -26.68 3.49 -27.04
CA THR A 695 -26.85 2.07 -26.71
C THR A 695 -25.48 1.46 -26.41
N TYR A 696 -25.40 0.71 -25.30
CA TYR A 696 -24.18 0.07 -24.82
C TYR A 696 -24.35 -1.45 -24.69
N PHE A 697 -23.27 -2.19 -24.86
CA PHE A 697 -23.10 -3.51 -24.28
C PHE A 697 -22.56 -3.35 -22.85
N LEU A 698 -23.24 -3.94 -21.87
CA LEU A 698 -22.82 -3.93 -20.47
C LEU A 698 -22.03 -5.20 -20.19
N GLN A 699 -20.71 -5.09 -20.13
CA GLN A 699 -19.83 -6.22 -19.85
C GLN A 699 -19.50 -6.29 -18.36
N ASN A 700 -19.69 -7.45 -17.75
CA ASN A 700 -19.24 -7.67 -16.38
C ASN A 700 -17.71 -7.86 -16.34
N VAL A 701 -17.05 -7.17 -15.42
CA VAL A 701 -15.58 -7.19 -15.32
C VAL A 701 -15.05 -8.55 -14.85
N ASN A 702 -15.76 -9.22 -13.93
CA ASN A 702 -15.33 -10.52 -13.39
C ASN A 702 -15.42 -11.66 -14.41
N SER A 703 -16.53 -11.75 -15.15
CA SER A 703 -16.77 -12.87 -16.09
C SER A 703 -16.33 -12.57 -17.52
N GLY A 704 -16.21 -11.29 -17.90
CA GLY A 704 -16.04 -10.88 -19.30
C GLY A 704 -17.29 -11.09 -20.18
N LEU A 705 -18.39 -11.57 -19.60
CA LEU A 705 -19.67 -11.80 -20.27
C LEU A 705 -20.54 -10.55 -20.27
N TYR A 706 -21.55 -10.54 -21.14
CA TYR A 706 -22.37 -9.37 -21.45
C TYR A 706 -23.79 -9.56 -20.93
N LEU A 707 -24.34 -8.50 -20.32
CA LEU A 707 -25.72 -8.47 -19.88
C LEU A 707 -26.65 -8.65 -21.09
N ASP A 708 -27.57 -9.62 -20.99
CA ASP A 708 -28.43 -10.07 -22.07
C ASP A 708 -29.84 -10.38 -21.55
N VAL A 709 -30.82 -10.36 -22.45
CA VAL A 709 -32.19 -10.78 -22.17
C VAL A 709 -32.26 -12.30 -22.25
N MET A 710 -32.61 -12.94 -21.13
CA MET A 710 -32.76 -14.39 -21.13
C MET A 710 -34.11 -14.80 -21.76
N PRO A 711 -34.19 -16.00 -22.39
CA PRO A 711 -35.45 -16.53 -22.89
C PRO A 711 -36.54 -16.57 -21.81
N ALA A 712 -37.80 -16.36 -22.22
CA ALA A 712 -38.94 -16.42 -21.32
C ALA A 712 -39.05 -17.79 -20.66
N VAL A 713 -39.24 -17.81 -19.34
CA VAL A 713 -39.39 -19.03 -18.55
C VAL A 713 -40.87 -19.30 -18.34
N ALA A 714 -41.33 -20.49 -18.75
CA ALA A 714 -42.72 -20.89 -18.54
C ALA A 714 -43.10 -20.84 -17.06
N GLY A 715 -44.19 -20.12 -16.73
CA GLY A 715 -44.67 -19.94 -15.35
C GLY A 715 -44.05 -18.77 -14.58
N SER A 716 -43.07 -18.05 -15.14
CA SER A 716 -42.54 -16.83 -14.52
C SER A 716 -43.43 -15.62 -14.82
N ALA A 717 -43.63 -14.77 -13.81
CA ALA A 717 -44.29 -13.47 -13.97
C ALA A 717 -43.39 -12.40 -14.63
N TYR A 718 -42.08 -12.67 -14.76
CA TYR A 718 -41.09 -11.72 -15.22
C TYR A 718 -40.16 -12.30 -16.29
N THR A 719 -39.65 -11.41 -17.15
CA THR A 719 -38.46 -11.67 -17.96
C THR A 719 -37.24 -11.27 -17.15
N TYR A 720 -36.14 -12.03 -17.26
CA TYR A 720 -34.95 -11.82 -16.44
C TYR A 720 -33.74 -11.44 -17.31
N PRO A 721 -32.86 -10.57 -16.81
CA PRO A 721 -31.53 -10.43 -17.37
C PRO A 721 -30.62 -11.58 -16.94
N GLY A 722 -29.56 -11.81 -17.70
CA GLY A 722 -28.46 -12.71 -17.39
C GLY A 722 -27.18 -12.25 -18.07
N VAL A 723 -26.09 -13.02 -17.96
CA VAL A 723 -24.86 -12.76 -18.73
C VAL A 723 -24.56 -13.87 -19.74
N GLN A 724 -24.19 -13.50 -20.96
CA GLN A 724 -23.89 -14.40 -22.08
C GLN A 724 -22.62 -13.96 -22.83
N PRO A 725 -21.97 -14.85 -23.62
CA PRO A 725 -20.93 -14.44 -24.54
C PRO A 725 -21.45 -13.39 -25.53
N LEU A 726 -20.57 -12.53 -26.05
CA LEU A 726 -20.95 -11.48 -27.00
C LEU A 726 -21.58 -12.10 -28.27
N SER A 727 -22.88 -11.87 -28.45
CA SER A 727 -23.63 -12.19 -29.67
C SER A 727 -23.83 -10.95 -30.54
N ALA A 728 -23.66 -9.75 -29.96
CA ALA A 728 -23.99 -8.46 -30.56
C ALA A 728 -25.44 -8.37 -31.06
N ALA A 729 -26.33 -9.20 -30.52
CA ALA A 729 -27.76 -9.11 -30.74
C ALA A 729 -28.34 -7.89 -30.03
N ALA A 730 -29.49 -7.40 -30.50
CA ALA A 730 -30.20 -6.29 -29.85
C ALA A 730 -30.59 -6.60 -28.39
N THR A 731 -30.69 -7.88 -28.02
CA THR A 731 -30.95 -8.34 -26.64
C THR A 731 -29.78 -8.04 -25.69
N GLN A 732 -28.56 -7.87 -26.20
CA GLN A 732 -27.40 -7.43 -25.41
C GLN A 732 -27.23 -5.90 -25.41
N GLY A 733 -27.98 -5.18 -26.25
CA GLY A 733 -27.92 -3.73 -26.33
C GLY A 733 -28.78 -3.07 -25.25
N TRP A 734 -28.21 -2.11 -24.52
CA TRP A 734 -28.86 -1.36 -23.46
C TRP A 734 -28.74 0.13 -23.72
N THR A 735 -29.87 0.78 -24.00
CA THR A 735 -29.96 2.22 -24.13
C THR A 735 -29.92 2.86 -22.75
N VAL A 736 -28.98 3.79 -22.57
CA VAL A 736 -28.75 4.49 -21.31
C VAL A 736 -29.16 5.95 -21.46
N SER A 737 -30.05 6.42 -20.60
CA SER A 737 -30.47 7.82 -20.53
C SER A 737 -30.51 8.31 -19.08
N THR A 738 -30.59 9.62 -18.90
CA THR A 738 -30.75 10.22 -17.56
C THR A 738 -32.24 10.22 -17.19
N ASP A 739 -32.57 9.77 -15.98
CA ASP A 739 -33.93 9.82 -15.44
C ASP A 739 -34.23 11.15 -14.74
N SER A 740 -35.47 11.30 -14.23
CA SER A 740 -35.92 12.49 -13.51
C SER A 740 -35.21 12.71 -12.16
N PHE A 741 -34.43 11.74 -11.68
CA PHE A 741 -33.65 11.83 -10.45
C PHE A 741 -32.18 12.15 -10.70
N GLY A 742 -31.77 12.36 -11.96
CA GLY A 742 -30.38 12.59 -12.33
C GLY A 742 -29.52 11.33 -12.35
N ASN A 743 -30.12 10.14 -12.25
CA ASN A 743 -29.46 8.84 -12.30
C ASN A 743 -29.62 8.19 -13.69
N LEU A 744 -29.01 7.02 -13.89
CA LEU A 744 -29.15 6.25 -15.13
C LEU A 744 -30.45 5.46 -15.16
N LYS A 745 -31.20 5.62 -16.25
CA LYS A 745 -32.22 4.69 -16.73
C LYS A 745 -31.59 3.78 -17.77
N ILE A 746 -31.63 2.47 -17.52
CA ILE A 746 -31.03 1.44 -18.39
C ILE A 746 -32.16 0.61 -19.00
N VAL A 747 -32.34 0.73 -20.31
CA VAL A 747 -33.44 0.10 -21.06
C VAL A 747 -32.89 -0.84 -22.11
N ASN A 748 -33.38 -2.06 -22.16
CA ASN A 748 -32.95 -3.00 -23.20
C ASN A 748 -33.47 -2.58 -24.59
N ALA A 749 -32.60 -2.59 -25.59
CA ALA A 749 -32.88 -2.10 -26.93
C ALA A 749 -33.84 -2.98 -27.73
N SER A 750 -33.93 -4.28 -27.45
CA SER A 750 -34.86 -5.18 -28.17
C SER A 750 -36.24 -5.23 -27.55
N THR A 751 -36.34 -5.18 -26.22
CA THR A 751 -37.61 -5.34 -25.49
C THR A 751 -38.26 -4.03 -25.09
N GLY A 752 -37.49 -2.94 -24.99
CA GLY A 752 -37.96 -1.67 -24.43
C GLY A 752 -38.20 -1.70 -22.91
N ALA A 753 -37.92 -2.82 -22.24
CA ALA A 753 -38.05 -2.99 -20.80
C ALA A 753 -36.84 -2.42 -20.05
N ALA A 754 -37.08 -1.82 -18.88
CA ALA A 754 -36.06 -1.27 -18.01
C ALA A 754 -35.48 -2.35 -17.07
N LEU A 755 -34.21 -2.18 -16.70
CA LEU A 755 -33.57 -2.93 -15.63
C LEU A 755 -34.18 -2.52 -14.29
N ASP A 756 -34.89 -3.44 -13.63
CA ASP A 756 -35.79 -3.17 -12.51
C ASP A 756 -35.49 -4.09 -11.32
N VAL A 757 -35.40 -3.53 -10.11
CA VAL A 757 -35.32 -4.32 -8.87
C VAL A 757 -36.72 -4.81 -8.51
N ALA A 758 -36.92 -6.13 -8.57
CA ALA A 758 -38.23 -6.76 -8.41
C ALA A 758 -38.93 -6.32 -7.11
N ASN A 759 -40.22 -6.00 -7.22
CA ASN A 759 -41.09 -5.60 -6.12
C ASN A 759 -40.57 -4.38 -5.32
N ASN A 760 -39.70 -3.56 -5.91
CA ASN A 760 -39.09 -2.40 -5.25
C ASN A 760 -38.34 -2.79 -3.95
N SER A 761 -37.77 -4.00 -3.91
CA SER A 761 -37.09 -4.56 -2.75
C SER A 761 -35.80 -3.81 -2.40
N THR A 762 -35.50 -3.72 -1.11
CA THR A 762 -34.23 -3.18 -0.58
C THR A 762 -33.33 -4.24 0.03
N ALA A 763 -33.74 -5.52 0.03
CA ALA A 763 -32.97 -6.61 0.63
C ALA A 763 -31.81 -7.07 -0.27
N ALA A 764 -30.67 -7.42 0.33
CA ALA A 764 -29.57 -8.07 -0.38
C ALA A 764 -30.02 -9.42 -0.98
N GLY A 765 -29.49 -9.75 -2.16
CA GLY A 765 -29.88 -10.92 -2.94
C GLY A 765 -31.21 -10.75 -3.70
N SER A 766 -31.85 -9.58 -3.64
CA SER A 766 -33.09 -9.36 -4.39
C SER A 766 -32.86 -9.40 -5.89
N SER A 767 -33.78 -10.04 -6.60
CA SER A 767 -33.72 -10.26 -8.05
C SER A 767 -33.81 -8.95 -8.83
N VAL A 768 -32.95 -8.82 -9.84
CA VAL A 768 -33.12 -7.84 -10.91
C VAL A 768 -33.88 -8.49 -12.06
N ILE A 769 -34.89 -7.80 -12.59
CA ILE A 769 -35.81 -8.24 -13.65
C ILE A 769 -35.86 -7.22 -14.79
N LEU A 770 -36.54 -7.59 -15.87
CA LEU A 770 -36.91 -6.68 -16.96
C LEU A 770 -38.39 -6.37 -16.88
N TYR A 771 -38.72 -5.09 -16.72
CA TYR A 771 -40.09 -4.64 -16.54
C TYR A 771 -40.40 -3.38 -17.37
N ALA A 772 -41.68 -3.13 -17.62
CA ALA A 772 -42.11 -1.94 -18.34
C ALA A 772 -41.61 -0.67 -17.62
N ALA A 773 -41.02 0.26 -18.38
CA ALA A 773 -40.47 1.48 -17.82
C ALA A 773 -41.58 2.31 -17.16
N ASN A 774 -41.48 2.54 -15.85
CA ASN A 774 -42.46 3.26 -15.04
C ASN A 774 -41.88 4.50 -14.33
N GLY A 775 -40.56 4.69 -14.38
CA GLY A 775 -39.88 5.85 -13.76
C GLY A 775 -39.75 5.76 -12.23
N GLY A 776 -40.02 4.60 -11.64
CA GLY A 776 -39.87 4.33 -10.21
C GLY A 776 -38.41 4.28 -9.74
N ALA A 777 -38.21 4.42 -8.43
CA ALA A 777 -36.87 4.39 -7.82
C ALA A 777 -36.15 3.03 -7.97
N ASN A 778 -36.89 1.94 -8.18
CA ASN A 778 -36.36 0.61 -8.49
C ASN A 778 -35.86 0.44 -9.93
N GLN A 779 -36.07 1.42 -10.82
CA GLN A 779 -35.54 1.45 -12.19
C GLN A 779 -34.44 2.52 -12.36
N SER A 780 -34.02 3.14 -11.26
CA SER A 780 -33.08 4.27 -11.22
C SER A 780 -31.73 3.80 -10.66
N TRP A 781 -30.66 3.93 -11.45
CA TRP A 781 -29.34 3.39 -11.12
C TRP A 781 -28.31 4.51 -11.03
N LYS A 782 -27.75 4.72 -9.84
CA LYS A 782 -26.64 5.65 -9.63
C LYS A 782 -25.34 4.96 -10.02
N ALA A 783 -24.69 5.45 -11.07
CA ALA A 783 -23.37 4.98 -11.45
C ALA A 783 -22.28 5.67 -10.62
N ALA A 784 -21.33 4.90 -10.12
CA ALA A 784 -20.10 5.40 -9.52
C ALA A 784 -18.90 4.82 -10.30
N GLY A 785 -18.02 5.71 -10.78
CA GLY A 785 -16.81 5.28 -11.48
C GLY A 785 -15.81 4.64 -10.52
N VAL A 786 -15.29 3.47 -10.91
CA VAL A 786 -14.25 2.71 -10.19
C VAL A 786 -12.87 2.99 -10.80
N SER A 787 -12.82 3.04 -12.13
CA SER A 787 -11.67 3.45 -12.96
C SER A 787 -12.22 3.86 -14.34
N THR A 788 -11.36 4.36 -15.24
CA THR A 788 -11.80 4.85 -16.55
C THR A 788 -12.62 3.78 -17.31
N GLY A 789 -13.89 4.08 -17.61
CA GLY A 789 -14.81 3.19 -18.33
C GLY A 789 -15.41 2.03 -17.51
N ILE A 790 -15.13 1.94 -16.20
CA ILE A 790 -15.65 0.89 -15.29
C ILE A 790 -16.48 1.53 -14.18
N TYR A 791 -17.69 0.99 -13.97
CA TYR A 791 -18.68 1.56 -13.06
C TYR A 791 -19.30 0.48 -12.16
N THR A 792 -19.62 0.84 -10.92
CA THR A 792 -20.63 0.14 -10.13
C THR A 792 -21.97 0.81 -10.31
N LEU A 793 -23.07 0.05 -10.23
CA LEU A 793 -24.44 0.56 -10.41
C LEU A 793 -25.24 0.35 -9.12
N ALA A 794 -25.46 1.40 -8.34
CA ALA A 794 -26.26 1.34 -7.12
C ALA A 794 -27.74 1.62 -7.43
N GLY A 795 -28.64 0.72 -7.02
CA GLY A 795 -30.08 0.97 -7.10
C GLY A 795 -30.47 2.15 -6.21
N LYS A 796 -31.18 3.14 -6.74
CA LYS A 796 -31.55 4.34 -5.98
C LYS A 796 -32.35 4.02 -4.71
N GLN A 797 -33.25 3.04 -4.79
CA GLN A 797 -34.08 2.67 -3.64
C GLN A 797 -33.31 1.93 -2.54
N SER A 798 -32.48 0.96 -2.92
CA SER A 798 -31.80 0.05 -1.99
C SER A 798 -30.42 0.52 -1.55
N GLN A 799 -29.77 1.37 -2.35
CA GLN A 799 -28.34 1.69 -2.28
C GLN A 799 -27.41 0.47 -2.44
N LEU A 800 -27.95 -0.67 -2.86
CA LEU A 800 -27.20 -1.91 -3.14
C LEU A 800 -26.77 -1.97 -4.60
N LEU A 801 -25.67 -2.67 -4.87
CA LEU A 801 -25.00 -2.72 -6.17
C LEU A 801 -25.55 -3.84 -7.06
N LEU A 802 -25.71 -3.55 -8.36
CA LEU A 802 -26.01 -4.54 -9.40
C LEU A 802 -24.89 -5.56 -9.48
N ASP A 803 -25.24 -6.83 -9.34
CA ASP A 803 -24.31 -7.92 -9.11
C ASP A 803 -24.69 -9.18 -9.89
N ILE A 804 -23.71 -10.03 -10.15
CA ILE A 804 -23.92 -11.39 -10.62
C ILE A 804 -23.96 -12.31 -9.40
N ASN A 805 -25.08 -13.01 -9.24
CA ASN A 805 -25.26 -13.92 -8.11
C ASN A 805 -24.15 -14.99 -8.07
N GLY A 806 -23.53 -15.16 -6.90
CA GLY A 806 -22.39 -16.07 -6.70
C GLY A 806 -21.11 -15.73 -7.48
N ALA A 807 -21.00 -14.53 -8.05
CA ALA A 807 -19.85 -14.11 -8.88
C ALA A 807 -19.53 -15.09 -10.03
N SER A 808 -20.56 -15.70 -10.62
CA SER A 808 -20.40 -16.68 -11.71
C SER A 808 -19.58 -16.12 -12.88
N LYS A 809 -18.61 -16.91 -13.35
CA LYS A 809 -17.84 -16.65 -14.58
C LYS A 809 -18.39 -17.39 -15.80
N ALA A 810 -19.41 -18.24 -15.62
CA ALA A 810 -20.05 -18.98 -16.68
C ALA A 810 -21.31 -18.25 -17.20
N PRO A 811 -21.70 -18.45 -18.47
CA PRO A 811 -22.96 -17.96 -18.99
C PRO A 811 -24.14 -18.41 -18.12
N THR A 812 -25.06 -17.50 -17.86
CA THR A 812 -26.16 -17.76 -16.94
C THR A 812 -27.31 -18.45 -17.67
N SER A 813 -27.80 -19.57 -17.13
CA SER A 813 -29.03 -20.21 -17.59
C SER A 813 -30.17 -19.98 -16.59
N ILE A 814 -31.41 -19.87 -17.07
CA ILE A 814 -32.59 -19.88 -16.18
C ILE A 814 -33.39 -21.15 -16.48
N SER A 815 -33.54 -22.02 -15.48
CA SER A 815 -34.38 -23.22 -15.56
C SER A 815 -35.73 -22.99 -14.89
N SER A 816 -36.74 -23.79 -15.25
CA SER A 816 -38.09 -23.72 -14.70
C SER A 816 -38.20 -24.12 -13.22
N THR A 817 -37.13 -24.59 -12.59
CA THR A 817 -37.16 -25.19 -11.24
C THR A 817 -36.38 -24.41 -10.17
N SER A 818 -35.67 -23.34 -10.53
CA SER A 818 -34.94 -22.51 -9.55
C SER A 818 -34.93 -21.05 -9.99
N ALA A 819 -35.88 -20.28 -9.44
CA ALA A 819 -35.98 -18.82 -9.60
C ALA A 819 -34.91 -18.04 -8.80
N SER A 820 -33.71 -18.60 -8.63
CA SER A 820 -32.58 -17.85 -8.12
C SER A 820 -32.14 -16.92 -9.25
N ALA A 821 -32.47 -15.63 -9.14
CA ALA A 821 -32.06 -14.68 -10.16
C ALA A 821 -30.54 -14.68 -10.30
N ASN A 822 -30.09 -14.68 -11.56
CA ASN A 822 -28.66 -14.68 -11.88
C ASN A 822 -28.03 -13.29 -11.72
N ILE A 823 -28.87 -12.24 -11.80
CA ILE A 823 -28.51 -10.84 -11.55
C ILE A 823 -29.31 -10.38 -10.33
N VAL A 824 -28.62 -9.86 -9.33
CA VAL A 824 -29.19 -9.45 -8.04
C VAL A 824 -28.64 -8.09 -7.61
N ILE A 825 -29.16 -7.56 -6.51
CA ILE A 825 -28.55 -6.44 -5.80
C ILE A 825 -27.92 -6.90 -4.48
N ASN A 826 -26.68 -6.48 -4.20
CA ASN A 826 -25.94 -6.85 -3.00
C ASN A 826 -25.13 -5.67 -2.41
N PRO A 827 -24.76 -5.73 -1.12
CA PRO A 827 -23.84 -4.76 -0.54
C PRO A 827 -22.43 -4.94 -1.12
N ALA A 828 -21.60 -3.89 -1.05
CA ALA A 828 -20.25 -3.87 -1.61
C ALA A 828 -19.27 -4.86 -0.96
N ASP A 829 -19.63 -5.38 0.22
CA ASP A 829 -18.83 -6.21 1.13
C ASP A 829 -19.51 -7.56 1.43
N ASN A 830 -20.31 -8.11 0.51
CA ASN A 830 -21.04 -9.36 0.75
C ASN A 830 -20.09 -10.53 1.11
N PRO A 831 -20.15 -11.06 2.35
CA PRO A 831 -19.19 -12.06 2.86
C PRO A 831 -19.26 -13.42 2.15
N ASN A 832 -20.33 -13.68 1.39
CA ASN A 832 -20.46 -14.90 0.59
C ASN A 832 -19.77 -14.82 -0.80
N GLN A 833 -19.05 -13.72 -1.10
CA GLN A 833 -18.43 -13.49 -2.40
C GLN A 833 -16.93 -13.23 -2.28
N GLN A 834 -16.14 -14.01 -3.02
CA GLN A 834 -14.68 -13.92 -3.03
C GLN A 834 -14.13 -12.77 -3.91
N TRP A 835 -14.98 -11.98 -4.61
CA TRP A 835 -14.51 -11.08 -5.68
C TRP A 835 -15.34 -9.79 -5.82
N PRO A 836 -14.77 -8.58 -5.57
CA PRO A 836 -15.47 -7.30 -5.74
C PRO A 836 -15.74 -6.94 -7.22
N PHE A 837 -15.25 -7.72 -8.18
CA PHE A 837 -15.39 -7.47 -9.61
C PHE A 837 -16.74 -7.91 -10.21
N SER A 838 -17.51 -8.74 -9.52
CA SER A 838 -18.84 -9.17 -10.03
C SER A 838 -19.86 -8.02 -10.04
N GLN A 839 -19.58 -6.95 -9.29
CA GLN A 839 -20.38 -5.73 -9.18
C GLN A 839 -19.90 -4.60 -10.10
N GLN A 840 -18.84 -4.84 -10.89
CA GLN A 840 -18.23 -3.85 -11.77
C GLN A 840 -18.61 -4.12 -13.23
N TRP A 841 -18.99 -3.06 -13.92
CA TRP A 841 -19.56 -3.12 -15.26
C TRP A 841 -18.86 -2.11 -16.19
N ARG A 842 -18.46 -2.59 -17.37
CA ARG A 842 -18.00 -1.75 -18.48
C ARG A 842 -19.18 -1.38 -19.37
N PHE A 843 -19.28 -0.10 -19.72
CA PHE A 843 -20.23 0.41 -20.70
C PHE A 843 -19.52 0.56 -22.03
N LEU A 844 -19.79 -0.35 -22.97
CA LEU A 844 -19.12 -0.40 -24.27
C LEU A 844 -20.09 0.03 -25.37
N PRO A 845 -19.78 1.00 -26.26
CA PRO A 845 -20.71 1.42 -27.30
C PRO A 845 -21.16 0.23 -28.17
N ALA A 846 -22.46 0.01 -28.29
CA ALA A 846 -23.00 -1.18 -28.93
C ALA A 846 -22.79 -1.14 -30.45
N ILE A 847 -22.09 -2.14 -30.96
CA ILE A 847 -21.96 -2.42 -32.40
C ILE A 847 -22.86 -3.61 -32.70
N VAL A 848 -23.97 -3.39 -33.40
CA VAL A 848 -24.97 -4.43 -33.68
C VAL A 848 -24.57 -5.27 -34.89
N ASN A 849 -24.85 -6.57 -34.82
CA ASN A 849 -24.64 -7.47 -35.95
C ASN A 849 -25.44 -6.99 -37.18
N ASN A 850 -24.84 -7.08 -38.37
CA ASN A 850 -25.34 -6.52 -39.65
C ASN A 850 -25.48 -4.99 -39.71
N GLY A 851 -25.05 -4.25 -38.69
CA GLY A 851 -25.06 -2.79 -38.72
C GLY A 851 -24.04 -2.21 -39.71
N VAL A 852 -24.36 -1.04 -40.27
CA VAL A 852 -23.46 -0.27 -41.12
C VAL A 852 -22.86 0.86 -40.30
N TYR A 853 -21.54 1.04 -40.38
CA TYR A 853 -20.79 1.97 -39.56
C TYR A 853 -19.77 2.75 -40.37
N THR A 854 -19.54 3.99 -39.96
CA THR A 854 -18.30 4.70 -40.24
C THR A 854 -17.33 4.44 -39.09
N ILE A 855 -16.03 4.35 -39.39
CA ILE A 855 -14.99 4.03 -38.42
C ILE A 855 -14.02 5.22 -38.41
N THR A 856 -13.97 5.94 -37.29
CA THR A 856 -13.19 7.18 -37.16
C THR A 856 -11.96 6.91 -36.29
N SER A 857 -10.80 7.45 -36.67
CA SER A 857 -9.60 7.41 -35.82
C SER A 857 -9.86 8.16 -34.50
N ALA A 858 -9.32 7.69 -33.37
CA ALA A 858 -9.50 8.39 -32.09
C ALA A 858 -8.61 9.63 -31.97
N ILE A 859 -7.50 9.70 -32.73
CA ILE A 859 -6.55 10.82 -32.73
C ILE A 859 -6.79 11.83 -33.85
N SER A 860 -7.67 11.52 -34.81
CA SER A 860 -8.06 12.44 -35.88
C SER A 860 -9.53 12.25 -36.23
N SER A 861 -10.25 13.31 -36.62
CA SER A 861 -11.65 13.19 -37.07
C SER A 861 -11.78 12.55 -38.47
N LEU A 862 -10.78 11.78 -38.92
CA LEU A 862 -10.72 11.14 -40.23
C LEU A 862 -11.31 9.73 -40.19
N LEU A 863 -11.94 9.32 -41.28
CA LEU A 863 -12.63 8.04 -41.42
C LEU A 863 -11.78 7.02 -42.17
N LEU A 864 -11.75 5.78 -41.66
CA LEU A 864 -11.21 4.61 -42.33
C LEU A 864 -12.07 4.25 -43.53
N GLY A 865 -11.44 4.18 -44.70
CA GLY A 865 -12.10 3.83 -45.95
C GLY A 865 -11.16 3.14 -46.94
N VAL A 866 -11.72 2.81 -48.10
CA VAL A 866 -10.97 2.22 -49.20
C VAL A 866 -10.30 3.32 -50.03
N TYR A 867 -9.04 3.11 -50.39
CA TYR A 867 -8.23 4.06 -51.16
C TYR A 867 -8.94 4.53 -52.44
N GLN A 868 -9.15 5.85 -52.56
CA GLN A 868 -9.91 6.51 -53.65
C GLN A 868 -11.29 5.90 -53.97
N GLY A 869 -11.86 5.14 -53.02
CA GLY A 869 -13.09 4.39 -53.21
C GLY A 869 -13.00 3.34 -54.32
N GLY A 870 -11.82 2.74 -54.54
CA GLY A 870 -11.64 1.61 -55.43
C GLY A 870 -12.45 0.39 -55.01
N THR A 871 -12.74 -0.49 -55.97
CA THR A 871 -13.60 -1.68 -55.76
C THR A 871 -12.93 -3.00 -56.13
N ALA A 872 -11.69 -2.96 -56.62
CA ALA A 872 -10.93 -4.14 -56.98
C ALA A 872 -10.28 -4.80 -55.75
N ALA A 873 -10.16 -6.14 -55.77
CA ALA A 873 -9.41 -6.87 -54.75
C ALA A 873 -7.93 -6.41 -54.74
N GLY A 874 -7.37 -6.22 -53.55
CA GLY A 874 -6.02 -5.69 -53.33
C GLY A 874 -5.95 -4.16 -53.21
N THR A 875 -7.09 -3.46 -53.25
CA THR A 875 -7.12 -2.01 -53.00
C THR A 875 -6.84 -1.74 -51.52
N ARG A 876 -5.89 -0.86 -51.22
CA ARG A 876 -5.44 -0.57 -49.84
C ARG A 876 -6.48 0.20 -49.03
N LEU A 877 -6.36 0.12 -47.71
CA LEU A 877 -7.10 0.98 -46.78
C LEU A 877 -6.33 2.24 -46.43
N GLY A 878 -7.06 3.29 -46.06
CA GLY A 878 -6.53 4.59 -45.64
C GLY A 878 -7.53 5.34 -44.76
N ILE A 879 -7.11 6.48 -44.20
CA ILE A 879 -7.99 7.43 -43.50
C ILE A 879 -8.10 8.74 -44.30
N ALA A 880 -9.29 9.33 -44.35
CA ALA A 880 -9.55 10.59 -45.03
C ALA A 880 -10.71 11.37 -44.39
N ALA A 881 -10.87 12.65 -44.72
CA ALA A 881 -12.02 13.44 -44.30
C ALA A 881 -13.34 12.78 -44.75
N ALA A 882 -14.42 13.01 -44.00
CA ALA A 882 -15.72 12.44 -44.31
C ALA A 882 -16.20 12.87 -45.71
N THR A 883 -16.43 11.92 -46.60
CA THR A 883 -16.99 12.16 -47.94
C THR A 883 -18.52 11.99 -47.95
N GLY A 884 -19.06 11.29 -46.94
CA GLY A 884 -20.45 10.80 -46.93
C GLY A 884 -20.70 9.61 -47.86
N GLY A 885 -19.68 9.16 -48.61
CA GLY A 885 -19.77 8.09 -49.59
C GLY A 885 -19.71 6.69 -49.00
N GLN A 886 -20.15 5.68 -49.77
CA GLN A 886 -20.19 4.28 -49.36
C GLN A 886 -18.79 3.65 -49.19
N GLU A 887 -17.74 4.27 -49.72
CA GLU A 887 -16.35 3.81 -49.58
C GLU A 887 -15.77 3.93 -48.17
N GLN A 888 -16.38 4.76 -47.31
CA GLN A 888 -16.02 4.93 -45.88
C GLN A 888 -17.00 4.21 -44.95
N GLN A 889 -17.93 3.43 -45.51
CA GLN A 889 -18.95 2.71 -44.76
C GLN A 889 -18.64 1.21 -44.75
N TRP A 890 -18.81 0.60 -43.58
CA TRP A 890 -18.48 -0.79 -43.32
C TRP A 890 -19.68 -1.49 -42.68
N ARG A 891 -20.15 -2.58 -43.31
CA ARG A 891 -21.09 -3.51 -42.68
C ARG A 891 -20.32 -4.45 -41.77
N LEU A 892 -20.70 -4.50 -40.51
CA LEU A 892 -20.09 -5.37 -39.52
C LEU A 892 -20.97 -6.61 -39.31
N THR A 893 -20.37 -7.78 -39.48
CA THR A 893 -21.00 -9.06 -39.18
C THR A 893 -20.17 -9.81 -38.15
N ILE A 894 -20.81 -10.49 -37.19
CA ILE A 894 -20.12 -11.28 -36.17
C ILE A 894 -20.48 -12.76 -36.31
N SER A 895 -19.48 -13.62 -36.19
CA SER A 895 -19.65 -15.07 -36.09
C SER A 895 -18.64 -15.62 -35.09
N SER A 896 -19.11 -16.43 -34.13
CA SER A 896 -18.26 -17.04 -33.09
C SER A 896 -17.35 -16.03 -32.35
N GLY A 897 -17.83 -14.80 -32.11
CA GLY A 897 -17.11 -13.75 -31.41
C GLY A 897 -16.17 -12.90 -32.27
N ASN A 898 -15.97 -13.24 -33.55
CA ASN A 898 -15.10 -12.51 -34.47
C ASN A 898 -15.90 -11.69 -35.48
N TRP A 899 -15.45 -10.47 -35.72
CA TRP A 899 -16.03 -9.52 -36.65
C TRP A 899 -15.43 -9.64 -38.05
N GLN A 900 -16.29 -9.58 -39.06
CA GLN A 900 -15.91 -9.34 -40.45
C GLN A 900 -16.46 -7.98 -40.88
N LEU A 901 -15.60 -7.15 -41.47
CA LEU A 901 -15.93 -5.80 -41.91
C LEU A 901 -16.02 -5.79 -43.44
N THR A 902 -17.23 -5.64 -43.99
CA THR A 902 -17.47 -5.58 -45.43
C THR A 902 -17.64 -4.12 -45.86
N ASN A 903 -16.82 -3.66 -46.80
CA ASN A 903 -16.98 -2.32 -47.35
C ASN A 903 -18.26 -2.22 -48.19
N ILE A 904 -19.08 -1.18 -47.98
CA ILE A 904 -20.39 -1.07 -48.62
C ILE A 904 -20.29 -0.87 -50.13
N LYS A 905 -19.35 -0.03 -50.60
CA LYS A 905 -19.23 0.31 -52.01
C LYS A 905 -18.74 -0.87 -52.87
N SER A 906 -17.75 -1.61 -52.38
CA SER A 906 -17.13 -2.71 -53.14
C SER A 906 -17.80 -4.07 -52.91
N GLY A 907 -18.44 -4.28 -51.75
CA GLY A 907 -18.90 -5.59 -51.31
C GLY A 907 -17.77 -6.55 -50.87
N LEU A 908 -16.51 -6.08 -50.89
CA LEU A 908 -15.33 -6.84 -50.47
C LEU A 908 -15.06 -6.66 -48.97
N VAL A 909 -14.33 -7.59 -48.37
CA VAL A 909 -14.06 -7.60 -46.93
C VAL A 909 -12.69 -7.02 -46.63
N MET A 910 -12.55 -6.40 -45.45
CA MET A 910 -11.26 -6.02 -44.89
C MET A 910 -10.37 -7.26 -44.74
N ASP A 911 -9.16 -7.19 -45.28
CA ASP A 911 -8.22 -8.29 -45.39
C ASP A 911 -6.81 -7.82 -44.99
N VAL A 912 -6.13 -8.62 -44.18
CA VAL A 912 -4.70 -8.44 -43.94
C VAL A 912 -3.91 -9.11 -45.05
N THR A 913 -3.17 -8.28 -45.80
CA THR A 913 -2.51 -8.68 -47.04
C THR A 913 -1.61 -9.90 -46.90
N GLY A 914 -1.88 -10.88 -47.76
CA GLY A 914 -1.12 -12.12 -47.83
C GLY A 914 -1.18 -12.94 -46.53
N GLN A 915 -2.16 -12.67 -45.65
CA GLN A 915 -2.29 -13.27 -44.32
C GLN A 915 -1.05 -13.11 -43.44
N LYS A 916 -0.20 -12.12 -43.73
CA LYS A 916 1.02 -11.90 -42.97
C LYS A 916 0.69 -11.52 -41.53
N THR A 917 1.62 -11.85 -40.64
CA THR A 917 1.51 -11.57 -39.22
C THR A 917 2.48 -10.49 -38.76
N ASP A 918 3.37 -10.00 -39.61
CA ASP A 918 4.42 -9.04 -39.24
C ASP A 918 3.87 -7.62 -38.98
N ASN A 919 4.53 -6.89 -38.09
CA ASN A 919 4.33 -5.44 -37.93
C ASN A 919 4.56 -4.72 -39.27
N GLY A 920 3.71 -3.74 -39.59
CA GLY A 920 3.75 -2.97 -40.83
C GLY A 920 3.05 -3.66 -42.00
N THR A 921 2.42 -4.82 -41.78
CA THR A 921 1.60 -5.46 -42.81
C THR A 921 0.39 -4.58 -43.13
N ALA A 922 0.25 -4.16 -44.39
CA ALA A 922 -0.84 -3.32 -44.84
C ALA A 922 -2.20 -4.04 -44.86
N LEU A 923 -3.27 -3.25 -44.73
CA LEU A 923 -4.65 -3.71 -44.90
C LEU A 923 -5.15 -3.40 -46.32
N GLU A 924 -6.00 -4.29 -46.85
CA GLU A 924 -6.65 -4.14 -48.15
C GLU A 924 -8.10 -4.64 -48.12
N ILE A 925 -8.81 -4.48 -49.23
CA ILE A 925 -10.08 -5.19 -49.46
C ILE A 925 -9.86 -6.41 -50.35
N TRP A 926 -10.51 -7.53 -50.03
CA TRP A 926 -10.40 -8.77 -50.80
C TRP A 926 -11.71 -9.55 -50.85
N GLN A 927 -11.77 -10.56 -51.72
CA GLN A 927 -12.90 -11.49 -51.79
C GLN A 927 -13.04 -12.25 -50.46
N GLY A 928 -14.24 -12.25 -49.88
CA GLY A 928 -14.52 -12.97 -48.64
C GLY A 928 -14.30 -14.48 -48.81
N ASN A 929 -13.37 -15.02 -48.03
CA ASN A 929 -13.04 -16.45 -47.99
C ASN A 929 -13.15 -17.04 -46.57
N GLY A 930 -13.44 -16.20 -45.56
CA GLY A 930 -13.63 -16.63 -44.17
C GLY A 930 -12.33 -16.93 -43.41
N GLY A 931 -11.16 -16.67 -44.02
CA GLY A 931 -9.85 -16.86 -43.39
C GLY A 931 -9.65 -15.96 -42.17
N ALA A 932 -8.76 -16.38 -41.27
CA ALA A 932 -8.45 -15.63 -40.03
C ALA A 932 -7.93 -14.20 -40.29
N ASN A 933 -7.37 -13.95 -41.47
CA ASN A 933 -6.90 -12.63 -41.91
C ASN A 933 -8.03 -11.66 -42.33
N GLN A 934 -9.27 -12.14 -42.37
CA GLN A 934 -10.49 -11.37 -42.63
C GLN A 934 -11.42 -11.31 -41.40
N GLN A 935 -10.91 -11.74 -40.25
CA GLN A 935 -11.63 -11.81 -38.99
C GLN A 935 -10.91 -10.94 -37.95
N PHE A 936 -11.69 -10.18 -37.17
CA PHE A 936 -11.18 -9.21 -36.22
C PHE A 936 -11.89 -9.31 -34.87
N ALA A 937 -11.15 -9.17 -33.78
CA ALA A 937 -11.71 -8.94 -32.46
C ALA A 937 -11.72 -7.42 -32.18
N LEU A 938 -12.82 -6.90 -31.66
CA LEU A 938 -12.88 -5.51 -31.21
C LEU A 938 -12.51 -5.47 -29.73
N VAL A 939 -11.39 -4.83 -29.41
CA VAL A 939 -10.82 -4.75 -28.07
C VAL A 939 -11.19 -3.39 -27.47
N PRO A 940 -12.02 -3.32 -26.41
CA PRO A 940 -12.36 -2.05 -25.77
C PRO A 940 -11.12 -1.25 -25.32
N ARG A 941 -11.15 0.07 -25.52
CA ARG A 941 -10.10 0.98 -25.03
C ARG A 941 -10.49 1.64 -23.71
N PRO A 942 -9.52 2.10 -22.90
CA PRO A 942 -9.78 2.74 -21.60
C PRO A 942 -10.65 4.00 -21.67
N ASP A 943 -10.73 4.66 -22.83
CA ASP A 943 -11.58 5.85 -23.03
C ASP A 943 -13.09 5.56 -22.97
N GLY A 944 -13.48 4.27 -22.95
CA GLY A 944 -14.88 3.82 -22.86
C GLY A 944 -15.72 4.07 -24.11
N VAL A 945 -15.13 4.59 -25.19
CA VAL A 945 -15.87 4.97 -26.41
C VAL A 945 -15.22 4.47 -27.71
N SER A 946 -14.00 3.95 -27.67
CA SER A 946 -13.29 3.42 -28.83
C SER A 946 -12.83 1.96 -28.66
N TYR A 947 -12.42 1.35 -29.77
CA TYR A 947 -11.95 -0.02 -29.85
C TYR A 947 -10.60 -0.10 -30.60
N GLY A 948 -9.72 -0.99 -30.16
CA GLY A 948 -8.70 -1.57 -31.03
C GLY A 948 -9.33 -2.61 -31.95
N ILE A 949 -8.93 -2.64 -33.22
CA ILE A 949 -9.40 -3.62 -34.20
C ILE A 949 -8.28 -4.67 -34.35
N LYS A 950 -8.40 -5.81 -33.68
CA LYS A 950 -7.36 -6.84 -33.57
C LYS A 950 -7.54 -7.93 -34.60
N GLY A 951 -6.60 -8.13 -35.50
CA GLY A 951 -6.63 -9.23 -36.47
C GLY A 951 -6.53 -10.60 -35.78
N VAL A 952 -7.43 -11.52 -36.09
CA VAL A 952 -7.46 -12.86 -35.48
C VAL A 952 -6.23 -13.67 -35.87
N GLN A 953 -5.67 -13.47 -37.08
CA GLN A 953 -4.53 -14.28 -37.54
C GLN A 953 -3.20 -13.95 -36.84
N SER A 954 -3.02 -12.72 -36.39
CA SER A 954 -1.74 -12.22 -35.84
C SER A 954 -1.82 -11.81 -34.38
N GLY A 955 -3.02 -11.50 -33.87
CA GLY A 955 -3.21 -10.89 -32.57
C GLY A 955 -2.78 -9.42 -32.48
N ARG A 956 -2.38 -8.82 -33.61
CA ARG A 956 -1.99 -7.40 -33.74
C ARG A 956 -3.21 -6.53 -34.03
N VAL A 957 -3.10 -5.24 -33.74
CA VAL A 957 -4.18 -4.27 -33.98
C VAL A 957 -3.92 -3.43 -35.21
N ILE A 958 -4.99 -2.94 -35.81
CA ILE A 958 -4.91 -1.94 -36.89
C ILE A 958 -4.40 -0.62 -36.31
N ASP A 959 -3.32 -0.14 -36.92
CA ASP A 959 -2.56 1.06 -36.57
C ASP A 959 -2.62 2.08 -37.71
N ASP A 960 -2.90 3.33 -37.33
CA ASP A 960 -2.68 4.51 -38.16
C ASP A 960 -1.22 4.99 -38.04
N ASN A 961 -0.35 4.47 -38.92
CA ASN A 961 1.08 4.80 -38.93
C ASN A 961 1.36 6.28 -39.27
N ASN A 962 0.35 7.05 -39.68
CA ASN A 962 0.47 8.47 -40.02
C ASN A 962 0.15 9.42 -38.86
N SER A 963 -0.10 8.89 -37.65
CA SER A 963 -0.37 9.70 -36.45
C SER A 963 -1.46 10.77 -36.67
N GLY A 964 -2.54 10.43 -37.40
CA GLY A 964 -3.66 11.34 -37.63
C GLY A 964 -3.48 12.37 -38.74
N THR A 965 -2.37 12.32 -39.51
CA THR A 965 -2.20 13.16 -40.70
C THR A 965 -2.67 12.43 -41.97
N SER A 966 -3.81 12.86 -42.52
CA SER A 966 -4.19 12.50 -43.89
C SER A 966 -3.08 12.98 -44.82
N PRO A 967 -2.60 12.20 -45.81
CA PRO A 967 -2.17 12.88 -47.02
C PRO A 967 -3.42 13.63 -47.48
N THR A 968 -3.35 14.95 -47.61
CA THR A 968 -4.50 15.84 -47.90
C THR A 968 -5.19 15.53 -49.23
N SER A 969 -4.71 14.51 -49.92
CA SER A 969 -5.32 13.77 -51.02
C SER A 969 -4.71 12.36 -51.00
N TYR A 970 -5.47 11.32 -51.36
CA TYR A 970 -4.90 10.02 -51.71
C TYR A 970 -3.82 10.27 -52.79
N GLY A 971 -2.52 10.19 -52.44
CA GLY A 971 -1.41 10.54 -53.33
C GLY A 971 -1.36 9.70 -54.63
N ALA A 972 -0.35 9.89 -55.48
CA ALA A 972 -0.26 9.15 -56.74
C ALA A 972 0.05 7.64 -56.57
N THR A 973 0.23 7.13 -55.35
CA THR A 973 0.71 5.77 -55.07
C THR A 973 -0.15 5.04 -54.04
N ASN A 974 -0.57 3.80 -54.36
CA ASN A 974 -1.37 2.88 -53.53
C ASN A 974 -0.58 2.34 -52.31
N VAL A 975 -0.06 3.22 -51.45
CA VAL A 975 0.66 2.87 -50.22
C VAL A 975 -0.30 3.01 -49.04
N SER A 976 -0.51 1.94 -48.26
CA SER A 976 -1.41 1.99 -47.10
C SER A 976 -0.70 2.63 -45.91
N ALA A 977 -1.31 3.66 -45.31
CA ALA A 977 -0.92 4.17 -44.00
C ALA A 977 -1.55 3.36 -42.84
N ILE A 978 -2.39 2.37 -43.17
CA ILE A 978 -3.11 1.53 -42.22
C ILE A 978 -2.49 0.15 -42.21
N THR A 979 -1.84 -0.20 -41.11
CA THR A 979 -1.08 -1.45 -41.00
C THR A 979 -1.43 -2.22 -39.74
N LEU A 980 -1.00 -3.46 -39.64
CA LEU A 980 -0.98 -4.18 -38.37
C LEU A 980 0.25 -3.81 -37.55
N TRP A 981 0.03 -3.60 -36.26
CA TRP A 981 1.11 -3.42 -35.30
C TRP A 981 0.80 -4.08 -33.95
N ASP A 982 1.83 -4.35 -33.17
CA ASP A 982 1.66 -4.80 -31.79
C ASP A 982 0.84 -3.78 -30.99
N ASP A 983 -0.10 -4.30 -30.20
CA ASP A 983 -1.05 -3.47 -29.46
C ASP A 983 -0.34 -2.76 -28.30
N ASN A 984 -0.20 -1.44 -28.39
CA ASN A 984 0.36 -0.58 -27.35
C ASN A 984 -0.72 0.29 -26.68
N GLY A 985 -1.99 0.12 -27.06
CA GLY A 985 -3.11 0.91 -26.53
C GLY A 985 -3.11 2.38 -26.94
N GLY A 986 -2.24 2.79 -27.86
CA GLY A 986 -2.08 4.16 -28.33
C GLY A 986 -3.33 4.68 -29.05
N GLY A 987 -3.47 6.01 -29.10
CA GLY A 987 -4.60 6.64 -29.77
C GLY A 987 -4.65 6.39 -31.29
N ASN A 988 -3.50 6.18 -31.93
CA ASN A 988 -3.37 5.74 -33.32
C ASN A 988 -3.87 4.31 -33.58
N GLN A 989 -4.09 3.52 -32.52
CA GLN A 989 -4.64 2.17 -32.57
C GLN A 989 -6.08 2.09 -32.02
N SER A 990 -6.74 3.25 -31.90
CA SER A 990 -8.04 3.39 -31.27
C SER A 990 -9.06 3.96 -32.26
N TRP A 991 -10.20 3.28 -32.40
CA TRP A 991 -11.16 3.51 -33.46
C TRP A 991 -12.60 3.62 -32.91
N LYS A 992 -13.31 4.68 -33.30
CA LYS A 992 -14.70 4.96 -32.92
C LYS A 992 -15.66 4.53 -34.02
N PHE A 993 -16.70 3.79 -33.67
CA PHE A 993 -17.71 3.29 -34.61
C PHE A 993 -18.97 4.13 -34.51
N THR A 994 -19.38 4.78 -35.60
CA THR A 994 -20.61 5.58 -35.68
C THR A 994 -21.56 4.93 -36.66
N LYS A 995 -22.74 4.52 -36.19
CA LYS A 995 -23.74 3.84 -37.02
C LYS A 995 -24.25 4.77 -38.13
N VAL A 996 -24.40 4.22 -39.33
CA VAL A 996 -24.98 4.89 -40.49
C VAL A 996 -26.45 4.45 -40.59
N GLY A 997 -27.37 5.42 -40.57
CA GLY A 997 -28.82 5.17 -40.57
C GLY A 997 -29.41 5.36 -39.19
#